data_AF-A0A1C5WMS2-F1
#
_entry.id   AF-A0A1C5WMS2-F1
#
_cell.length_a   1.000
_cell.length_b   1.000
_cell.length_c   1.000
_cell.angle_alpha   90.00
_cell.angle_beta   90.00
_cell.angle_gamma   90.00
#
_symmetry.space_group_name_H-M   'P 1'
#
loop_
_entity.id
_entity.type
_entity.pdbx_description
1 polymer ?
#
loop_
_entity_poly.entity_id
_entity_poly.type
_entity_poly.pdbx_seq_one_letter_code
_entity_poly.pdbx_strand_id
1 'polypeptide(L)'
;MGNYFEIHYNAIKYPIDSEKSRGLRNAQLGAIHAISSFFTLNKKDAAIVIMPTGSGKTAVLMLTPYLIRKQRVLVVTRSKMVCGQIAEDFSELRTLCVANVFNTSIKKPNVFELEHLYTKEYQKDLEQADVIVATPSCALSLSESDWAKENIDLVEVDEAHHTPAKTWQQILVNLSAATHVLFTATPFRLDRKELSGEIVYDYPLSKAYEDGIFGEIQYVPVESGMDNDLCIAKRAEEVLLNDRKAGYEHYLMVRTDTKVSAEKLEELYKDNTSLKLSKVDSSMSNSKVKHILKLLRSGELDGIVCVDMLGEGYDFPNLKIAAIHVPHKSLASTLQFIGRFARTNAKNIGKAKFIAVNNEELEIENNLLYSKDAVWQDMIIGMSEGKNKSEQQNRNYYKEYVVEDERILENVPVHAIRPNCHVKIYRSMSFDINAEFPEVCNVAGRILRNKQENTVVGIGLEYVSPLWMGSGDKVNLEYILYIIHYQTQTHMVHIYSQKHSEAMYDELVSSFCDSYDPIPKSEIYKVLGKLKNFEIFNSGMLSKQSQSGESYRIMAGSDVSDAIDKDSGRMYSAGHAFCKAVDDAEGDITIGYSSASKVWSSAYKDLKDYIQWCDGLGKKIANKDIKVKTNTNFDFLPQPKALVEYPEDIFYADFTAETYSCDPVIKYRRKESDYECCRLTDAMVVVKNCEKTKVSVEVSVGEISENLECDIKARYRSLGNRFIVCSGKEEISMDKFLTEQPLIYKTVKDMTITGIDVIEGDFESELFDSNIIEGIDWKHYDTNLKLEFRKNDSDTRVSIQDALYKILEADEKFKYIIYDHGSGEMADYITIYETDNELVVELYHVKKMGSSSYNNSVGDVYEVSGQAIKSVTWFTTKGKLLEKFTSRHNAGHCIVKKGGNFKTMIKEIKTSGKVLRGCICIVQPGIKKSKAIPDRIQEVLAATDSYVKKAGKVNRLRIMGSI
;
A
#
# COMPACT_ATOMS: atom_id res chain seq x y z
N MET A 1 20.00 52.44 -3.98
CA MET A 1 20.65 52.64 -2.67
C MET A 1 19.74 51.99 -1.63
N GLY A 2 20.20 50.91 -1.02
CA GLY A 2 19.46 50.14 -0.02
C GLY A 2 20.43 49.34 0.84
N ASN A 3 21.38 50.01 1.52
CA ASN A 3 22.45 49.34 2.27
C ASN A 3 22.35 49.64 3.77
N TYR A 4 21.14 49.93 4.28
CA TYR A 4 20.95 50.32 5.67
C TYR A 4 21.57 49.30 6.65
N PHE A 5 21.27 48.01 6.47
CA PHE A 5 21.76 46.94 7.34
C PHE A 5 23.27 46.74 7.25
N GLU A 6 23.85 46.83 6.05
CA GLU A 6 25.29 46.73 5.84
C GLU A 6 26.04 47.90 6.50
N ILE A 7 25.55 49.13 6.34
CA ILE A 7 26.15 50.34 6.94
C ILE A 7 26.16 50.24 8.47
N HIS A 8 25.09 49.70 9.05
CA HIS A 8 24.90 49.61 10.50
C HIS A 8 25.38 48.29 11.11
N TYR A 9 25.96 47.37 10.32
CA TYR A 9 26.51 46.09 10.81
C TYR A 9 27.56 46.29 11.92
N ASN A 10 28.49 47.22 11.73
CA ASN A 10 29.55 47.49 12.71
C ASN A 10 29.04 48.14 14.00
N ALA A 11 27.77 48.55 14.06
CA ALA A 11 27.16 49.10 15.26
C ALA A 11 26.62 48.02 16.21
N ILE A 12 26.53 46.76 15.77
CA ILE A 12 25.99 45.65 16.57
C ILE A 12 26.92 45.37 17.75
N LYS A 13 26.36 45.37 18.95
CA LYS A 13 27.00 44.85 20.16
C LYS A 13 26.34 43.52 20.55
N TYR A 14 27.09 42.68 21.25
CA TYR A 14 26.59 41.41 21.81
C TYR A 14 26.60 41.44 23.34
N PRO A 15 25.84 42.35 23.98
CA PRO A 15 25.72 42.36 25.43
C PRO A 15 25.04 41.09 25.90
N ILE A 16 25.52 40.50 27.00
CA ILE A 16 24.93 39.29 27.58
C ILE A 16 23.96 39.70 28.68
N ASP A 17 22.75 39.14 28.66
CA ASP A 17 21.74 39.38 29.69
C ASP A 17 22.20 38.79 31.04
N SER A 18 22.08 39.58 32.11
CA SER A 18 22.43 39.16 33.48
C SER A 18 21.55 39.89 34.50
N GLU A 19 21.58 39.47 35.77
CA GLU A 19 20.86 40.15 36.85
C GLU A 19 21.22 41.64 36.97
N LYS A 20 22.43 42.04 36.55
CA LYS A 20 22.96 43.40 36.69
C LYS A 20 22.83 44.24 35.42
N SER A 21 22.72 43.61 34.25
CA SER A 21 22.75 44.29 32.96
C SER A 21 21.81 43.63 31.97
N ARG A 22 20.94 44.42 31.33
CA ARG A 22 20.11 43.93 30.24
C ARG A 22 20.95 43.65 28.99
N GLY A 23 20.70 42.52 28.35
CA GLY A 23 21.41 42.08 27.15
C GLY A 23 20.62 41.08 26.31
N LEU A 24 21.32 40.40 25.41
CA LEU A 24 20.83 39.24 24.68
C LEU A 24 20.92 37.98 25.55
N ARG A 25 19.87 37.17 25.51
CA ARG A 25 19.81 35.87 26.18
C ARG A 25 20.64 34.84 25.41
N ASN A 26 21.00 33.76 26.09
CA ASN A 26 21.76 32.66 25.50
C ASN A 26 21.08 32.09 24.24
N ALA A 27 19.74 31.92 24.27
CA ALA A 27 18.96 31.49 23.11
C ALA A 27 19.12 32.42 21.88
N GLN A 28 19.20 33.74 22.11
CA GLN A 28 19.36 34.73 21.03
C GLN A 28 20.78 34.72 20.48
N LEU A 29 21.79 34.65 21.36
CA LEU A 29 23.21 34.58 20.99
C LEU A 29 23.52 33.30 20.19
N GLY A 30 23.01 32.15 20.62
CA GLY A 30 23.17 30.91 19.88
C GLY A 30 22.56 30.98 18.47
N ALA A 31 21.33 31.48 18.36
CA ALA A 31 20.64 31.60 17.08
C ALA A 31 21.36 32.52 16.08
N ILE A 32 21.78 33.72 16.49
CA ILE A 32 22.45 34.69 15.60
C ILE A 32 23.81 34.18 15.10
N HIS A 33 24.56 33.45 15.95
CA HIS A 33 25.83 32.84 15.56
C HIS A 33 25.63 31.64 14.65
N ALA A 34 24.60 30.81 14.89
CA ALA A 34 24.25 29.70 14.02
C ALA A 34 23.85 30.17 12.62
N ILE A 35 22.98 31.18 12.51
CA ILE A 35 22.59 31.81 11.24
C ILE A 35 23.83 32.31 10.49
N SER A 36 24.68 33.06 11.19
CA SER A 36 25.88 33.64 10.60
C SER A 36 26.84 32.57 10.10
N SER A 37 27.06 31.51 10.88
CA SER A 37 27.89 30.35 10.50
C SER A 37 27.32 29.62 9.29
N PHE A 38 26.02 29.34 9.26
CA PHE A 38 25.37 28.59 8.19
C PHE A 38 25.51 29.28 6.83
N PHE A 39 25.23 30.58 6.77
CA PHE A 39 25.28 31.34 5.52
C PHE A 39 26.71 31.64 5.03
N THR A 40 27.74 31.27 5.79
CA THR A 40 29.13 31.25 5.25
C THR A 40 29.35 30.12 4.24
N LEU A 41 28.62 29.02 4.36
CA LEU A 41 28.74 27.83 3.51
C LEU A 41 27.55 27.68 2.54
N ASN A 42 26.33 27.93 3.02
CA ASN A 42 25.10 27.55 2.32
C ASN A 42 24.31 28.81 1.91
N LYS A 43 24.64 29.40 0.76
CA LYS A 43 24.02 30.67 0.33
C LYS A 43 22.62 30.54 -0.28
N LYS A 44 22.25 29.33 -0.73
CA LYS A 44 21.00 29.06 -1.45
C LYS A 44 19.98 28.28 -0.62
N ASP A 45 20.42 27.65 0.46
CA ASP A 45 19.54 26.84 1.30
C ASP A 45 18.82 27.72 2.32
N ALA A 46 17.57 27.36 2.63
CA ALA A 46 16.80 28.04 3.64
C ALA A 46 17.26 27.60 5.05
N ALA A 47 17.44 28.55 5.98
CA ALA A 47 17.78 28.26 7.37
C ALA A 47 16.53 28.23 8.25
N ILE A 48 16.38 27.23 9.11
CA ILE A 48 15.27 27.08 10.06
C ILE A 48 15.81 27.27 11.47
N VAL A 49 15.20 28.19 12.20
CA VAL A 49 15.55 28.55 13.57
C VAL A 49 14.35 28.24 14.47
N ILE A 50 14.53 27.27 15.36
CA ILE A 50 13.51 26.82 16.30
C ILE A 50 13.80 27.45 17.66
N MET A 51 12.89 28.31 18.10
CA MET A 51 13.00 29.04 19.35
C MET A 51 11.64 29.07 20.06
N PRO A 52 11.53 28.56 21.30
CA PRO A 52 10.29 28.58 22.05
C PRO A 52 9.72 30.00 22.17
N THR A 53 8.40 30.14 22.29
CA THR A 53 7.78 31.47 22.42
C THR A 53 8.31 32.20 23.66
N GLY A 54 8.53 33.52 23.58
CA GLY A 54 9.07 34.29 24.71
C GLY A 54 10.59 34.25 24.88
N SER A 55 11.30 33.36 24.18
CA SER A 55 12.79 33.29 24.18
C SER A 55 13.48 34.48 23.51
N GLY A 56 12.72 35.31 22.79
CA GLY A 56 13.22 36.53 22.15
C GLY A 56 13.48 36.41 20.65
N LYS A 57 12.76 35.50 19.97
CA LYS A 57 12.76 35.27 18.51
C LYS A 57 12.70 36.56 17.68
N THR A 58 11.85 37.52 18.04
CA THR A 58 11.72 38.80 17.34
C THR A 58 13.03 39.59 17.29
N ALA A 59 13.86 39.53 18.33
CA ALA A 59 15.17 40.18 18.32
C ALA A 59 16.16 39.52 17.35
N VAL A 60 16.12 38.19 17.25
CA VAL A 60 16.93 37.43 16.29
C VAL A 60 16.47 37.72 14.86
N LEU A 61 15.16 37.74 14.64
CA LEU A 61 14.53 38.14 13.37
C LEU A 61 15.03 39.54 12.96
N MET A 62 14.94 40.55 13.84
CA MET A 62 15.44 41.90 13.54
C MET A 62 16.96 41.98 13.33
N LEU A 63 17.76 41.12 13.97
CA LEU A 63 19.23 41.14 13.82
C LEU A 63 19.70 40.45 12.55
N THR A 64 18.95 39.48 12.04
CA THR A 64 19.32 38.65 10.89
C THR A 64 19.72 39.49 9.66
N PRO A 65 18.94 40.50 9.22
CA PRO A 65 19.31 41.31 8.06
C PRO A 65 20.66 42.00 8.17
N TYR A 66 21.04 42.43 9.39
CA TYR A 66 22.35 43.02 9.66
C TYR A 66 23.45 41.96 9.55
N LEU A 67 23.27 40.81 10.19
CA LEU A 67 24.28 39.75 10.27
C LEU A 67 24.71 39.22 8.91
N ILE A 68 23.75 39.05 8.00
CA ILE A 68 23.98 38.60 6.62
C ILE A 68 24.05 39.75 5.60
N ARG A 69 24.06 41.02 6.09
CA ARG A 69 24.29 42.26 5.32
C ARG A 69 23.39 42.39 4.09
N LYS A 70 22.09 42.21 4.31
CA LYS A 70 21.06 42.25 3.26
C LYS A 70 20.55 43.66 3.01
N GLN A 71 19.95 43.88 1.85
CA GLN A 71 19.53 45.19 1.39
C GLN A 71 18.05 45.44 1.64
N ARG A 72 17.20 44.49 1.26
CA ARG A 72 15.75 44.63 1.34
C ARG A 72 15.10 43.33 1.78
N VAL A 73 14.42 43.42 2.91
CA VAL A 73 13.89 42.28 3.64
C VAL A 73 12.39 42.20 3.46
N LEU A 74 11.89 41.02 3.13
CA LEU A 74 10.47 40.69 3.21
C LEU A 74 10.22 39.82 4.43
N VAL A 75 9.49 40.36 5.41
CA VAL A 75 9.04 39.61 6.59
C VAL A 75 7.60 39.16 6.39
N VAL A 76 7.40 37.86 6.34
CA VAL A 76 6.09 37.21 6.20
C VAL A 76 5.62 36.74 7.57
N THR A 77 4.46 37.21 8.03
CA THR A 77 3.87 36.79 9.30
C THR A 77 2.36 36.56 9.19
N ARG A 78 1.80 35.78 10.11
CA ARG A 78 0.49 35.12 10.00
C ARG A 78 -0.74 36.03 9.94
N SER A 79 -0.71 37.20 10.57
CA SER A 79 -1.91 38.05 10.71
C SER A 79 -1.59 39.54 10.67
N LYS A 80 -2.57 40.35 10.28
CA LYS A 80 -2.43 41.82 10.24
C LYS A 80 -2.03 42.42 11.59
N MET A 81 -2.50 41.82 12.69
CA MET A 81 -2.11 42.28 14.03
C MET A 81 -0.62 42.07 14.31
N VAL A 82 -0.06 40.91 13.92
CA VAL A 82 1.36 40.62 14.10
C VAL A 82 2.22 41.38 13.09
N CYS A 83 1.72 41.61 11.87
CA CYS A 83 2.37 42.50 10.89
C CYS A 83 2.62 43.88 11.50
N GLY A 84 1.60 44.52 12.06
CA GLY A 84 1.75 45.84 12.69
C GLY A 84 2.73 45.84 13.87
N GLN A 85 2.77 44.78 14.68
CA GLN A 85 3.73 44.65 15.79
C GLN A 85 5.18 44.55 15.27
N ILE A 86 5.44 43.69 14.28
CA ILE A 86 6.77 43.53 13.70
C ILE A 86 7.20 44.82 12.98
N ALA A 87 6.28 45.47 12.27
CA ALA A 87 6.54 46.74 11.61
C ALA A 87 6.94 47.84 12.62
N GLU A 88 6.21 47.93 13.74
CA GLU A 88 6.53 48.83 14.86
C GLU A 88 7.90 48.49 15.46
N ASP A 89 8.17 47.21 15.75
CA ASP A 89 9.44 46.73 16.31
C ASP A 89 10.65 47.09 15.43
N PHE A 90 10.57 46.90 14.11
CA PHE A 90 11.62 47.34 13.18
C PHE A 90 11.75 48.86 13.10
N SER A 91 10.63 49.58 13.08
CA SER A 91 10.63 51.05 12.95
C SER A 91 11.22 51.74 14.19
N GLU A 92 11.00 51.18 15.38
CA GLU A 92 11.50 51.75 16.64
C GLU A 92 12.82 51.13 17.10
N LEU A 93 13.13 49.90 16.68
CA LEU A 93 14.23 49.06 17.20
C LEU A 93 14.28 48.99 18.74
N ARG A 94 13.13 49.19 19.41
CA ARG A 94 13.05 49.36 20.86
C ARG A 94 13.62 48.15 21.60
N THR A 95 13.28 46.95 21.13
CA THR A 95 13.75 45.68 21.70
C THR A 95 15.28 45.57 21.66
N LEU A 96 15.92 45.94 20.55
CA LEU A 96 17.39 45.88 20.41
C LEU A 96 18.09 47.00 21.20
N CYS A 97 17.50 48.18 21.30
CA CYS A 97 18.03 49.27 22.13
C CYS A 97 17.93 48.96 23.63
N VAL A 98 16.80 48.40 24.10
CA VAL A 98 16.63 48.00 25.52
C VAL A 98 17.58 46.86 25.90
N ALA A 99 17.88 45.96 24.96
CA ALA A 99 18.89 44.93 25.11
C ALA A 99 20.33 45.44 24.95
N ASN A 100 20.56 46.76 24.82
CA ASN A 100 21.88 47.38 24.64
C ASN A 100 22.67 46.93 23.39
N VAL A 101 22.00 46.31 22.41
CA VAL A 101 22.62 45.88 21.14
C VAL A 101 22.97 47.10 20.30
N PHE A 102 22.06 48.07 20.24
CA PHE A 102 22.26 49.36 19.59
C PHE A 102 22.11 50.52 20.57
N ASN A 103 22.81 51.62 20.30
CA ASN A 103 22.55 52.90 20.97
C ASN A 103 21.18 53.46 20.52
N THR A 104 20.47 54.14 21.41
CA THR A 104 19.20 54.83 21.10
C THR A 104 19.34 55.87 19.98
N SER A 105 20.55 56.38 19.71
CA SER A 105 20.84 57.32 18.63
C SER A 105 20.98 56.71 17.24
N ILE A 106 20.81 55.38 17.09
CA ILE A 106 20.91 54.73 15.77
C ILE A 106 19.79 55.23 14.85
N LYS A 107 20.14 55.51 13.59
CA LYS A 107 19.14 55.79 12.53
C LYS A 107 18.26 54.55 12.39
N LYS A 108 16.94 54.71 12.28
CA LYS A 108 15.98 53.60 12.15
C LYS A 108 15.81 53.18 10.67
N PRO A 109 15.50 51.90 10.39
CA PRO A 109 15.20 51.46 9.03
C PRO A 109 13.87 52.05 8.56
N ASN A 110 13.71 52.19 7.25
CA ASN A 110 12.42 52.55 6.67
C ASN A 110 11.58 51.28 6.49
N VAL A 111 10.40 51.25 7.11
CA VAL A 111 9.55 50.05 7.17
C VAL A 111 8.24 50.33 6.44
N PHE A 112 7.85 49.41 5.55
CA PHE A 112 6.58 49.47 4.83
C PHE A 112 5.70 48.26 5.18
N GLU A 113 4.52 48.52 5.76
CA GLU A 113 3.52 47.49 6.01
C GLU A 113 2.61 47.34 4.78
N LEU A 114 2.67 46.18 4.13
CA LEU A 114 1.83 45.87 2.98
C LEU A 114 0.46 45.36 3.45
N GLU A 115 -0.47 46.30 3.65
CA GLU A 115 -1.81 46.01 4.19
C GLU A 115 -2.77 45.37 3.17
N HIS A 116 -2.48 45.50 1.88
CA HIS A 116 -3.32 45.05 0.77
C HIS A 116 -2.51 44.26 -0.27
N LEU A 117 -3.20 43.57 -1.19
CA LEU A 117 -2.54 42.89 -2.30
C LEU A 117 -1.72 43.87 -3.15
N TYR A 118 -0.62 43.38 -3.71
CA TYR A 118 0.31 44.23 -4.45
C TYR A 118 -0.33 44.81 -5.71
N THR A 119 -0.08 46.09 -5.93
CA THR A 119 -0.40 46.85 -7.14
C THR A 119 0.82 47.70 -7.51
N LYS A 120 0.92 48.12 -8.78
CA LYS A 120 2.05 48.96 -9.25
C LYS A 120 2.16 50.31 -8.54
N GLU A 121 1.10 50.76 -7.86
CA GLU A 121 1.10 52.02 -7.12
C GLU A 121 2.04 51.97 -5.90
N TYR A 122 2.17 50.80 -5.26
CA TYR A 122 3.04 50.62 -4.09
C TYR A 122 4.54 50.60 -4.43
N GLN A 123 4.91 50.52 -5.71
CA GLN A 123 6.32 50.35 -6.12
C GLN A 123 7.21 51.48 -5.59
N LYS A 124 6.74 52.73 -5.56
CA LYS A 124 7.51 53.87 -5.05
C LYS A 124 7.79 53.78 -3.55
N ASP A 125 6.84 53.25 -2.78
CA ASP A 125 7.00 53.07 -1.33
C ASP A 125 7.94 51.89 -1.05
N LEU A 126 7.80 50.81 -1.82
CA LEU A 126 8.65 49.62 -1.72
C LEU A 126 10.11 49.89 -2.10
N GLU A 127 10.37 50.77 -3.08
CA GLU A 127 11.72 51.20 -3.45
C GLU A 127 12.44 51.92 -2.30
N GLN A 128 11.70 52.64 -1.45
CA GLN A 128 12.23 53.38 -0.30
C GLN A 128 12.32 52.54 0.98
N ALA A 129 11.71 51.35 1.00
CA ALA A 129 11.67 50.48 2.17
C ALA A 129 12.96 49.65 2.30
N ASP A 130 13.51 49.60 3.50
CA ASP A 130 14.54 48.63 3.90
C ASP A 130 13.88 47.31 4.35
N VAL A 131 12.69 47.40 4.96
CA VAL A 131 11.89 46.26 5.45
C VAL A 131 10.46 46.36 4.94
N ILE A 132 9.96 45.26 4.39
CA ILE A 132 8.57 45.09 3.98
C ILE A 132 7.95 44.03 4.88
N VAL A 133 6.85 44.35 5.55
CA VAL A 133 6.12 43.41 6.41
C VAL A 133 4.78 43.10 5.79
N ALA A 134 4.45 41.82 5.61
CA ALA A 134 3.25 41.40 4.90
C ALA A 134 2.61 40.13 5.49
N THR A 135 1.30 40.01 5.30
CA THR A 135 0.59 38.74 5.50
C THR A 135 0.89 37.77 4.36
N PRO A 136 0.68 36.45 4.49
CA PRO A 136 1.08 35.48 3.47
C PRO A 136 0.43 35.75 2.10
N SER A 137 -0.84 36.16 2.08
CA SER A 137 -1.54 36.49 0.83
C SER A 137 -0.96 37.72 0.13
N CYS A 138 -0.60 38.75 0.90
CA CYS A 138 0.00 39.98 0.34
C CYS A 138 1.44 39.73 -0.10
N ALA A 139 2.21 38.97 0.67
CA ALA A 139 3.57 38.55 0.32
C ALA A 139 3.59 37.68 -0.96
N LEU A 140 2.63 36.77 -1.12
CA LEU A 140 2.49 35.97 -2.34
C LEU A 140 2.25 36.86 -3.56
N SER A 141 1.27 37.76 -3.47
CA SER A 141 0.96 38.71 -4.54
C SER A 141 2.15 39.61 -4.90
N LEU A 142 2.96 40.03 -3.92
CA LEU A 142 4.20 40.77 -4.17
C LEU A 142 5.26 39.89 -4.85
N SER A 143 5.46 38.67 -4.37
CA SER A 143 6.50 37.73 -4.86
C SER A 143 6.35 37.37 -6.34
N GLU A 144 5.13 37.45 -6.88
CA GLU A 144 4.86 37.18 -8.30
C GLU A 144 5.41 38.28 -9.22
N SER A 145 5.62 39.50 -8.71
CA SER A 145 6.10 40.65 -9.47
C SER A 145 7.60 40.55 -9.81
N ASP A 146 7.99 41.04 -10.98
CA ASP A 146 9.41 41.07 -11.39
C ASP A 146 10.24 41.99 -10.49
N TRP A 147 9.64 43.10 -10.04
CA TRP A 147 10.28 44.00 -9.09
C TRP A 147 10.72 43.26 -7.82
N ALA A 148 9.84 42.44 -7.22
CA ALA A 148 10.16 41.70 -6.00
C ALA A 148 11.30 40.70 -6.20
N LYS A 149 11.30 39.98 -7.33
CA LYS A 149 12.34 38.99 -7.67
C LYS A 149 13.73 39.62 -7.84
N GLU A 150 13.78 40.85 -8.35
CA GLU A 150 15.04 41.58 -8.57
C GLU A 150 15.52 42.35 -7.33
N ASN A 151 14.60 42.77 -6.44
CA ASN A 151 14.90 43.75 -5.39
C ASN A 151 14.87 43.22 -3.96
N ILE A 152 14.28 42.05 -3.71
CA ILE A 152 14.23 41.42 -2.38
C ILE A 152 15.36 40.38 -2.30
N ASP A 153 16.24 40.52 -1.32
CA ASP A 153 17.42 39.65 -1.16
C ASP A 153 17.40 38.81 0.13
N LEU A 154 16.40 39.03 0.99
CA LEU A 154 16.10 38.24 2.18
C LEU A 154 14.59 38.06 2.37
N VAL A 155 14.15 36.82 2.58
CA VAL A 155 12.79 36.48 3.01
C VAL A 155 12.87 35.85 4.40
N GLU A 156 12.18 36.47 5.35
CA GLU A 156 12.02 35.95 6.71
C GLU A 156 10.59 35.49 6.90
N VAL A 157 10.39 34.26 7.35
CA VAL A 157 9.05 33.73 7.64
C VAL A 157 8.92 33.52 9.14
N ASP A 158 8.07 34.33 9.78
CA ASP A 158 7.70 34.14 11.18
C ASP A 158 6.55 33.14 11.30
N GLU A 159 6.59 32.33 12.36
CA GLU A 159 5.60 31.28 12.64
C GLU A 159 5.44 30.29 11.47
N ALA A 160 6.57 29.86 10.89
CA ALA A 160 6.61 29.09 9.66
C ALA A 160 5.74 27.81 9.65
N HIS A 161 5.40 27.25 10.82
CA HIS A 161 4.53 26.08 10.94
C HIS A 161 3.03 26.35 10.67
N HIS A 162 2.57 27.61 10.76
CA HIS A 162 1.17 28.00 10.58
C HIS A 162 0.81 28.38 9.15
N THR A 163 1.77 28.79 8.34
CA THR A 163 1.48 29.30 6.99
C THR A 163 1.09 28.13 6.06
N PRO A 164 -0.03 28.22 5.30
CA PRO A 164 -0.44 27.15 4.39
C PRO A 164 0.69 26.77 3.42
N ALA A 165 1.01 25.47 3.32
CA ALA A 165 2.18 24.95 2.59
C ALA A 165 2.38 25.62 1.24
N LYS A 166 1.31 25.67 0.43
CA LYS A 166 1.38 26.19 -0.93
C LYS A 166 1.77 27.67 -0.99
N THR A 167 1.25 28.50 -0.09
CA THR A 167 1.43 29.96 -0.17
C THR A 167 2.87 30.37 0.10
N TRP A 168 3.47 29.95 1.22
CA TRP A 168 4.85 30.33 1.53
C TRP A 168 5.86 29.55 0.71
N GLN A 169 5.63 28.27 0.39
CA GLN A 169 6.51 27.55 -0.53
C GLN A 169 6.54 28.26 -1.88
N GLN A 170 5.39 28.74 -2.38
CA GLN A 170 5.36 29.51 -3.61
C GLN A 170 6.08 30.85 -3.47
N ILE A 171 5.99 31.56 -2.34
CA ILE A 171 6.80 32.76 -2.09
C ILE A 171 8.29 32.45 -2.19
N LEU A 172 8.76 31.37 -1.54
CA LEU A 172 10.17 30.98 -1.58
C LEU A 172 10.61 30.55 -2.99
N VAL A 173 9.76 29.83 -3.72
CA VAL A 173 10.01 29.44 -5.12
C VAL A 173 10.08 30.67 -6.03
N ASN A 174 9.14 31.60 -5.88
CA ASN A 174 9.10 32.86 -6.63
C ASN A 174 10.35 33.70 -6.35
N LEU A 175 10.78 33.76 -5.08
CA LEU A 175 11.95 34.50 -4.62
C LEU A 175 13.16 33.60 -4.38
N SER A 176 13.42 32.65 -5.28
CA SER A 176 14.48 31.65 -5.15
C SER A 176 15.92 32.21 -5.17
N ALA A 177 16.10 33.43 -5.68
CA ALA A 177 17.38 34.15 -5.61
C ALA A 177 17.65 34.80 -4.24
N ALA A 178 16.59 35.03 -3.45
CA ALA A 178 16.71 35.60 -2.12
C ALA A 178 17.19 34.55 -1.10
N THR A 179 17.87 35.00 -0.04
CA THR A 179 18.18 34.13 1.09
C THR A 179 16.92 33.93 1.94
N HIS A 180 16.69 32.73 2.47
CA HIS A 180 15.48 32.43 3.26
C HIS A 180 15.81 32.03 4.69
N VAL A 181 15.11 32.63 5.66
CA VAL A 181 15.22 32.27 7.08
C VAL A 181 13.83 32.08 7.68
N LEU A 182 13.58 30.90 8.23
CA LEU A 182 12.29 30.48 8.77
C LEU A 182 12.39 30.40 10.29
N PHE A 183 11.55 31.16 10.99
CA PHE A 183 11.50 31.21 12.43
C PHE A 183 10.25 30.53 12.95
N THR A 184 10.40 29.60 13.90
CA THR A 184 9.28 28.85 14.45
C THR A 184 9.51 28.47 15.91
N ALA A 185 8.43 28.29 16.69
CA ALA A 185 8.53 27.68 18.02
C ALA A 185 8.41 26.15 17.97
N THR A 186 7.83 25.61 16.90
CA THR A 186 7.61 24.18 16.71
C THR A 186 7.94 23.82 15.26
N PRO A 187 8.86 22.88 15.00
CA PRO A 187 9.22 22.50 13.64
C PRO A 187 8.17 21.63 12.95
N PHE A 188 7.35 20.94 13.73
CA PHE A 188 6.33 20.02 13.24
C PHE A 188 5.03 20.74 12.87
N ARG A 189 4.46 20.38 11.71
CA ARG A 189 3.26 20.99 11.15
C ARG A 189 2.02 20.13 11.39
N LEU A 190 0.85 20.77 11.44
CA LEU A 190 -0.46 20.12 11.57
C LEU A 190 -0.77 19.17 10.40
N ASP A 191 -0.28 19.50 9.20
CA ASP A 191 -0.46 18.70 7.99
C ASP A 191 0.63 17.63 7.80
N ARG A 192 1.49 17.41 8.80
CA ARG A 192 2.63 16.48 8.78
C ARG A 192 3.60 16.69 7.61
N LYS A 193 3.63 17.89 7.02
CA LYS A 193 4.63 18.26 6.01
C LYS A 193 5.82 18.92 6.68
N GLU A 194 7.02 18.68 6.17
CA GLU A 194 8.22 19.34 6.67
C GLU A 194 8.29 20.81 6.22
N LEU A 195 9.04 21.62 6.98
CA LEU A 195 9.52 22.93 6.54
C LEU A 195 10.71 22.74 5.59
N SER A 196 10.62 23.24 4.38
CA SER A 196 11.75 23.30 3.44
C SER A 196 12.88 24.15 4.03
N GLY A 197 14.08 23.57 4.14
CA GLY A 197 15.27 24.21 4.73
C GLY A 197 15.99 23.33 5.76
N GLU A 198 17.10 23.82 6.27
CA GLU A 198 17.97 23.16 7.25
C GLU A 198 17.73 23.70 8.65
N ILE A 199 17.55 22.83 9.65
CA ILE A 199 17.48 23.25 11.05
C ILE A 199 18.90 23.64 11.49
N VAL A 200 19.15 24.95 11.59
CA VAL A 200 20.46 25.49 11.95
C VAL A 200 20.60 25.72 13.46
N TYR A 201 19.47 25.87 14.15
CA TYR A 201 19.42 26.07 15.59
C TYR A 201 18.09 25.57 16.16
N ASP A 202 18.15 24.75 17.20
CA ASP A 202 17.00 24.32 18.00
C ASP A 202 17.28 24.61 19.47
N TYR A 203 16.49 25.51 20.06
CA TYR A 203 16.58 25.81 21.49
C TYR A 203 15.63 24.93 22.30
N PRO A 204 16.14 23.97 23.10
CA PRO A 204 15.29 23.01 23.81
C PRO A 204 14.34 23.70 24.79
N LEU A 205 13.14 23.15 24.92
CA LEU A 205 12.14 23.67 25.85
C LEU A 205 12.62 23.49 27.30
N SER A 206 13.26 22.36 27.61
CA SER A 206 13.91 22.11 28.91
C SER A 206 14.87 23.25 29.29
N LYS A 207 15.75 23.64 28.37
CA LYS A 207 16.70 24.74 28.58
C LYS A 207 16.01 26.09 28.79
N ALA A 208 14.89 26.32 28.11
CA ALA A 208 14.11 27.54 28.32
C ALA A 208 13.43 27.61 29.71
N TYR A 209 13.09 26.47 30.33
CA TYR A 209 12.70 26.43 31.74
C TYR A 209 13.88 26.70 32.68
N GLU A 210 15.04 26.06 32.43
CA GLU A 210 16.26 26.27 33.24
C GLU A 210 16.71 27.74 33.24
N ASP A 211 16.62 28.41 32.09
CA ASP A 211 16.99 29.82 31.93
C ASP A 211 15.92 30.80 32.45
N GLY A 212 14.81 30.28 33.01
CA GLY A 212 13.72 31.10 33.54
C GLY A 212 12.91 31.86 32.48
N ILE A 213 13.04 31.49 31.20
CA ILE A 213 12.24 32.04 30.09
C ILE A 213 10.78 31.58 30.24
N PHE A 214 10.59 30.32 30.64
CA PHE A 214 9.30 29.78 31.08
C PHE A 214 9.28 29.60 32.59
N GLY A 215 8.19 30.02 33.21
CA GLY A 215 7.90 29.74 34.60
C GLY A 215 7.18 28.40 34.76
N GLU A 216 7.26 27.84 35.96
CA GLU A 216 6.60 26.58 36.30
C GLU A 216 5.09 26.62 36.06
N ILE A 217 4.57 25.48 35.61
CA ILE A 217 3.15 25.26 35.33
C ILE A 217 2.59 24.26 36.33
N GLN A 218 1.48 24.62 36.96
CA GLN A 218 0.74 23.76 37.86
C GLN A 218 -0.57 23.32 37.21
N TYR A 219 -0.75 22.01 37.07
CA TYR A 219 -2.03 21.42 36.72
C TYR A 219 -2.97 21.41 37.93
N VAL A 220 -4.19 21.89 37.74
CA VAL A 220 -5.24 21.92 38.75
C VAL A 220 -6.42 21.10 38.23
N PRO A 221 -6.54 19.81 38.64
CA PRO A 221 -7.60 18.94 38.15
C PRO A 221 -8.97 19.38 38.66
N VAL A 222 -9.99 19.16 37.83
CA VAL A 222 -11.41 19.26 38.18
C VAL A 222 -12.02 17.86 38.03
N GLU A 223 -12.73 17.37 39.05
CA GLU A 223 -13.45 16.10 38.92
C GLU A 223 -14.64 16.25 37.97
N SER A 224 -14.85 15.27 37.09
CA SER A 224 -15.95 15.28 36.13
C SER A 224 -17.30 15.21 36.86
N GLY A 225 -18.24 16.09 36.50
CA GLY A 225 -19.55 16.21 37.11
C GLY A 225 -20.69 16.16 36.09
N MET A 226 -21.92 16.47 36.51
CA MET A 226 -23.07 16.58 35.59
C MET A 226 -22.90 17.71 34.57
N ASP A 227 -22.23 18.80 34.96
CA ASP A 227 -21.84 19.91 34.09
C ASP A 227 -20.37 20.26 34.34
N ASN A 228 -19.54 19.84 33.40
CA ASN A 228 -18.09 20.05 33.45
C ASN A 228 -17.70 21.52 33.32
N ASP A 229 -18.43 22.31 32.54
CA ASP A 229 -18.13 23.73 32.34
C ASP A 229 -18.38 24.52 33.62
N LEU A 230 -19.47 24.20 34.32
CA LEU A 230 -19.77 24.81 35.63
C LEU A 230 -18.70 24.45 36.68
N CYS A 231 -18.24 23.20 36.69
CA CYS A 231 -17.19 22.76 37.63
C CYS A 231 -15.86 23.48 37.37
N ILE A 232 -15.47 23.64 36.10
CA ILE A 232 -14.27 24.41 35.73
C ILE A 232 -14.44 25.88 36.16
N ALA A 233 -15.59 26.50 35.88
CA ALA A 233 -15.81 27.92 36.17
C ALA A 233 -15.69 28.25 37.67
N LYS A 234 -16.30 27.43 38.54
CA LYS A 234 -16.17 27.59 40.00
C LYS A 234 -14.74 27.37 40.48
N ARG A 235 -14.04 26.39 39.91
CA ARG A 235 -12.63 26.16 40.25
C ARG A 235 -11.74 27.33 39.82
N ALA A 236 -11.99 27.90 38.63
CA ALA A 236 -11.27 29.05 38.11
C ALA A 236 -11.42 30.30 39.00
N GLU A 237 -12.64 30.56 39.48
CA GLU A 237 -12.90 31.61 40.45
C GLU A 237 -12.13 31.41 41.75
N GLU A 238 -12.23 30.22 42.35
CA GLU A 238 -11.55 29.90 43.60
C GLU A 238 -10.04 30.12 43.49
N VAL A 239 -9.43 29.64 42.39
CA VAL A 239 -8.00 29.77 42.13
C VAL A 239 -7.60 31.24 41.94
N LEU A 240 -8.36 32.02 41.17
CA LEU A 240 -8.06 33.44 40.94
C LEU A 240 -8.15 34.27 42.22
N LEU A 241 -9.18 34.05 43.05
CA LEU A 241 -9.36 34.76 44.30
C LEU A 241 -8.26 34.41 45.32
N ASN A 242 -7.82 33.15 45.36
CA ASN A 242 -6.73 32.73 46.22
C ASN A 242 -5.39 33.36 45.80
N ASP A 243 -5.11 33.43 44.51
CA ASP A 243 -3.89 34.08 43.99
C ASP A 243 -3.85 35.57 44.32
N ARG A 244 -4.97 36.27 44.18
CA ARG A 244 -5.08 37.69 44.55
C ARG A 244 -4.91 37.91 46.05
N LYS A 245 -5.46 37.03 46.89
CA LYS A 245 -5.23 37.06 48.36
C LYS A 245 -3.77 36.84 48.73
N ALA A 246 -3.04 36.04 47.94
CA ALA A 246 -1.60 35.85 48.10
C ALA A 246 -0.76 37.03 47.57
N GLY A 247 -1.40 38.08 47.03
CA GLY A 247 -0.74 39.28 46.53
C GLY A 247 -0.33 39.22 45.06
N TYR A 248 -0.78 38.22 44.31
CA TYR A 248 -0.48 38.11 42.89
C TYR A 248 -1.45 38.92 42.02
N GLU A 249 -0.91 39.59 41.00
CA GLU A 249 -1.67 40.30 39.97
C GLU A 249 -2.01 39.36 38.81
N HIS A 250 -2.76 38.30 39.10
CA HIS A 250 -3.19 37.31 38.12
C HIS A 250 -4.53 37.65 37.48
N TYR A 251 -4.68 37.24 36.23
CA TYR A 251 -5.91 37.31 35.44
C TYR A 251 -6.24 35.95 34.84
N LEU A 252 -7.53 35.73 34.61
CA LEU A 252 -8.06 34.49 34.05
C LEU A 252 -8.14 34.54 32.53
N MET A 253 -7.81 33.43 31.88
CA MET A 253 -8.08 33.18 30.48
C MET A 253 -8.97 31.94 30.35
N VAL A 254 -10.18 32.12 29.83
CA VAL A 254 -11.12 31.02 29.55
C VAL A 254 -11.02 30.69 28.07
N ARG A 255 -10.82 29.41 27.75
CA ARG A 255 -10.60 28.97 26.37
C ARG A 255 -11.58 27.88 25.94
N THR A 256 -12.10 28.04 24.73
CA THR A 256 -12.98 27.10 24.03
C THR A 256 -12.65 27.09 22.53
N ASP A 257 -13.32 26.23 21.78
CA ASP A 257 -13.12 26.00 20.34
C ASP A 257 -14.06 26.79 19.40
N THR A 258 -15.25 27.21 19.85
CA THR A 258 -16.21 27.93 19.00
C THR A 258 -16.70 29.24 19.60
N LYS A 259 -17.09 30.18 18.72
CA LYS A 259 -17.67 31.47 19.09
C LYS A 259 -18.96 31.32 19.89
N VAL A 260 -19.78 30.33 19.52
CA VAL A 260 -21.03 30.00 20.22
C VAL A 260 -20.74 29.51 21.63
N SER A 261 -19.75 28.63 21.81
CA SER A 261 -19.33 28.19 23.14
C SER A 261 -18.77 29.34 23.97
N ALA A 262 -18.02 30.27 23.37
CA ALA A 262 -17.47 31.41 24.10
C ALA A 262 -18.56 32.37 24.63
N GLU A 263 -19.63 32.60 23.86
CA GLU A 263 -20.79 33.38 24.32
C GLU A 263 -21.50 32.68 25.48
N LYS A 264 -21.72 31.36 25.37
CA LYS A 264 -22.29 30.56 26.46
C LYS A 264 -21.42 30.58 27.71
N LEU A 265 -20.10 30.51 27.56
CA LEU A 265 -19.17 30.55 28.70
C LEU A 265 -19.12 31.94 29.33
N GLU A 266 -19.18 33.02 28.54
CA GLU A 266 -19.28 34.38 29.08
C GLU A 266 -20.53 34.55 29.96
N GLU A 267 -21.67 34.07 29.49
CA GLU A 267 -22.92 34.03 30.27
C GLU A 267 -22.81 33.12 31.50
N LEU A 268 -22.27 31.90 31.33
CA LEU A 268 -22.13 30.93 32.42
C LEU A 268 -21.26 31.47 33.55
N TYR A 269 -20.10 32.08 33.24
CA TYR A 269 -19.25 32.69 34.25
C TYR A 269 -19.93 33.88 34.92
N LYS A 270 -20.65 34.71 34.16
CA LYS A 270 -21.38 35.86 34.70
C LYS A 270 -22.52 35.45 35.66
N ASP A 271 -23.22 34.37 35.34
CA ASP A 271 -24.39 33.93 36.12
C ASP A 271 -24.01 33.08 37.34
N ASN A 272 -22.84 32.41 37.30
CA ASN A 272 -22.44 31.43 38.31
C ASN A 272 -21.17 31.78 39.11
N THR A 273 -20.49 32.88 38.78
CA THR A 273 -19.29 33.37 39.49
C THR A 273 -19.38 34.88 39.75
N SER A 274 -18.51 35.41 40.60
CA SER A 274 -18.32 36.83 40.84
C SER A 274 -17.38 37.52 39.83
N LEU A 275 -16.83 36.77 38.87
CA LEU A 275 -15.82 37.26 37.93
C LEU A 275 -16.44 38.07 36.79
N LYS A 276 -15.74 39.15 36.40
CA LYS A 276 -16.05 39.96 35.23
C LYS A 276 -15.18 39.55 34.07
N LEU A 277 -15.75 38.77 33.16
CA LEU A 277 -15.08 38.37 31.92
C LEU A 277 -15.68 39.09 30.71
N SER A 278 -14.90 39.18 29.64
CA SER A 278 -15.40 39.62 28.34
C SER A 278 -14.89 38.73 27.22
N LYS A 279 -15.75 38.45 26.24
CA LYS A 279 -15.40 37.67 25.06
C LYS A 279 -14.48 38.45 24.11
N VAL A 280 -13.48 37.76 23.58
CA VAL A 280 -12.57 38.23 22.52
C VAL A 280 -12.50 37.17 21.40
N ASP A 281 -12.99 37.53 20.20
CA ASP A 281 -12.99 36.64 19.03
C ASP A 281 -12.61 37.37 17.72
N SER A 282 -12.25 36.59 16.70
CA SER A 282 -11.70 37.08 15.42
C SER A 282 -12.63 37.93 14.57
N SER A 283 -13.92 37.99 14.89
CA SER A 283 -14.85 38.91 14.22
C SER A 283 -14.84 40.33 14.80
N MET A 284 -14.20 40.54 15.96
CA MET A 284 -14.19 41.86 16.60
C MET A 284 -13.23 42.83 15.91
N SER A 285 -13.62 44.10 15.82
CA SER A 285 -12.74 45.13 15.29
C SER A 285 -11.52 45.36 16.20
N ASN A 286 -10.37 45.71 15.62
CA ASN A 286 -9.15 46.05 16.38
C ASN A 286 -9.40 47.12 17.46
N SER A 287 -10.30 48.07 17.20
CA SER A 287 -10.69 49.09 18.18
C SER A 287 -11.39 48.50 19.41
N LYS A 288 -12.31 47.55 19.22
CA LYS A 288 -13.01 46.85 20.32
C LYS A 288 -12.04 45.98 21.11
N VAL A 289 -11.17 45.23 20.43
CA VAL A 289 -10.14 44.41 21.08
C VAL A 289 -9.22 45.30 21.92
N LYS A 290 -8.69 46.40 21.37
CA LYS A 290 -7.88 47.36 22.14
C LYS A 290 -8.62 47.94 23.35
N HIS A 291 -9.93 48.17 23.24
CA HIS A 291 -10.74 48.66 24.35
C HIS A 291 -10.88 47.61 25.48
N ILE A 292 -11.22 46.36 25.15
CA ILE A 292 -11.32 45.26 26.14
C ILE A 292 -9.98 45.05 26.84
N LEU A 293 -8.88 45.08 26.08
CA LEU A 293 -7.54 44.96 26.64
C LEU A 293 -7.17 46.14 27.55
N LYS A 294 -7.70 47.34 27.29
CA LYS A 294 -7.53 48.48 28.18
C LYS A 294 -8.28 48.27 29.50
N LEU A 295 -9.51 47.73 29.45
CA LEU A 295 -10.30 47.38 30.64
C LEU A 295 -9.63 46.28 31.47
N LEU A 296 -9.02 45.29 30.80
CA LEU A 296 -8.24 44.26 31.48
C LEU A 296 -7.01 44.85 32.18
N ARG A 297 -6.29 45.77 31.53
CA ARG A 297 -5.12 46.46 32.12
C ARG A 297 -5.49 47.43 33.24
N SER A 298 -6.69 48.03 33.23
CA SER A 298 -7.17 48.89 34.31
C SER A 298 -7.72 48.11 35.52
N GLY A 299 -7.81 46.78 35.43
CA GLY A 299 -8.35 45.91 36.48
C GLY A 299 -9.88 45.91 36.55
N GLU A 300 -10.56 46.45 35.53
CA GLU A 300 -12.03 46.44 35.44
C GLU A 300 -12.58 45.07 35.03
N LEU A 301 -11.76 44.25 34.38
CA LEU A 301 -12.03 42.85 34.05
C LEU A 301 -11.08 41.92 34.82
N ASP A 302 -11.62 40.77 35.22
CA ASP A 302 -10.88 39.70 35.90
C ASP A 302 -10.20 38.75 34.92
N GLY A 303 -10.65 38.75 33.66
CA GLY A 303 -10.17 37.86 32.63
C GLY A 303 -10.93 38.01 31.33
N ILE A 304 -10.65 37.09 30.40
CA ILE A 304 -11.19 37.10 29.04
C ILE A 304 -11.56 35.70 28.59
N VAL A 305 -12.63 35.60 27.79
CA VAL A 305 -13.05 34.36 27.12
C VAL A 305 -12.60 34.42 25.66
N CYS A 306 -11.85 33.42 25.20
CA CYS A 306 -11.26 33.46 23.85
C CYS A 306 -11.50 32.20 23.02
N VAL A 307 -11.60 32.44 21.72
CA VAL A 307 -11.63 31.42 20.65
C VAL A 307 -10.47 31.69 19.72
N ASP A 308 -9.46 30.81 19.76
CA ASP A 308 -8.23 30.78 18.94
C ASP A 308 -7.32 32.04 18.96
N MET A 309 -7.84 33.24 19.23
CA MET A 309 -7.16 34.52 18.99
C MET A 309 -6.06 34.90 19.99
N LEU A 310 -6.15 34.49 21.25
CA LEU A 310 -5.13 34.84 22.25
C LEU A 310 -3.90 33.94 22.19
N GLY A 311 -3.96 32.86 21.39
CA GLY A 311 -2.81 32.02 21.09
C GLY A 311 -1.85 32.60 20.05
N GLU A 312 -2.25 33.64 19.29
CA GLU A 312 -1.57 33.96 18.02
C GLU A 312 -0.72 35.23 18.01
N GLY A 313 -0.95 36.20 18.90
CA GLY A 313 -0.18 37.45 18.85
C GLY A 313 -0.32 38.44 20.00
N TYR A 314 -1.09 38.13 21.04
CA TYR A 314 -1.22 39.01 22.21
C TYR A 314 -0.27 38.56 23.33
N ASP A 315 0.43 39.52 23.94
CA ASP A 315 1.36 39.30 25.06
C ASP A 315 0.86 40.07 26.29
N PHE A 316 0.34 39.32 27.28
CA PHE A 316 -0.04 39.86 28.58
C PHE A 316 0.38 38.88 29.68
N PRO A 317 1.59 39.04 30.23
CA PRO A 317 2.20 38.07 31.14
C PRO A 317 1.42 37.82 32.43
N ASN A 318 0.51 38.73 32.80
CA ASN A 318 -0.36 38.60 33.97
C ASN A 318 -1.52 37.59 33.76
N LEU A 319 -1.77 37.09 32.54
CA LEU A 319 -2.67 35.95 32.30
C LEU A 319 -2.02 34.67 32.80
N LYS A 320 -2.22 34.38 34.08
CA LYS A 320 -1.56 33.28 34.79
C LYS A 320 -2.45 32.10 35.10
N ILE A 321 -3.76 32.24 34.92
CA ILE A 321 -4.71 31.16 35.15
C ILE A 321 -5.43 30.88 33.83
N ALA A 322 -5.34 29.63 33.38
CA ALA A 322 -5.96 29.16 32.15
C ALA A 322 -7.04 28.12 32.48
N ALA A 323 -8.30 28.44 32.18
CA ALA A 323 -9.42 27.52 32.28
C ALA A 323 -9.74 26.94 30.89
N ILE A 324 -9.51 25.63 30.74
CA ILE A 324 -9.64 24.93 29.46
C ILE A 324 -10.91 24.09 29.47
N HIS A 325 -11.92 24.58 28.76
CA HIS A 325 -13.18 23.87 28.56
C HIS A 325 -13.09 22.87 27.40
N VAL A 326 -12.23 23.16 26.41
CA VAL A 326 -11.94 22.24 25.30
C VAL A 326 -10.42 22.22 25.04
N PRO A 327 -9.75 21.05 25.04
CA PRO A 327 -8.32 20.94 24.77
C PRO A 327 -7.96 21.29 23.32
N HIS A 328 -6.67 21.59 23.09
CA HIS A 328 -6.19 21.81 21.73
C HIS A 328 -6.09 20.47 21.00
N LYS A 329 -6.47 20.45 19.73
CA LYS A 329 -6.35 19.25 18.89
C LYS A 329 -4.91 18.89 18.52
N SER A 330 -3.93 19.77 18.80
CA SER A 330 -2.53 19.57 18.41
C SER A 330 -1.54 19.95 19.50
N LEU A 331 -0.37 19.31 19.48
CA LEU A 331 0.72 19.65 20.37
C LEU A 331 1.28 21.06 20.09
N ALA A 332 1.36 21.46 18.82
CA ALA A 332 1.94 22.76 18.43
C ALA A 332 1.15 23.93 19.01
N SER A 333 -0.18 23.92 18.86
CA SER A 333 -1.06 24.94 19.43
C SER A 333 -0.97 24.97 20.96
N THR A 334 -0.87 23.79 21.58
CA THR A 334 -0.73 23.66 23.04
C THR A 334 0.58 24.28 23.54
N LEU A 335 1.71 23.99 22.88
CA LEU A 335 3.02 24.56 23.23
C LEU A 335 3.07 26.08 23.08
N GLN A 336 2.48 26.60 22.00
CA GLN A 336 2.39 28.05 21.80
C GLN A 336 1.52 28.72 22.86
N PHE A 337 0.39 28.10 23.18
CA PHE A 337 -0.49 28.57 24.22
C PHE A 337 0.24 28.59 25.57
N ILE A 338 0.85 27.46 25.93
CA ILE A 338 1.65 27.31 27.14
C ILE A 338 2.72 28.38 27.25
N GLY A 339 3.51 28.55 26.20
CA GLY A 339 4.62 29.48 26.24
C GLY A 339 4.23 30.97 26.29
N ARG A 340 2.95 31.30 26.06
CA ARG A 340 2.43 32.65 26.27
C ARG A 340 2.01 32.88 27.72
N PHE A 341 1.31 31.94 28.35
CA PHE A 341 0.80 32.11 29.72
C PHE A 341 1.88 31.82 30.80
N ALA A 342 2.89 31.01 30.48
CA ALA A 342 3.97 30.65 31.41
C ALA A 342 5.08 31.73 31.56
N ARG A 343 5.01 32.89 30.89
CA ARG A 343 6.08 33.91 30.90
C ARG A 343 6.35 34.56 32.26
N THR A 344 7.60 34.88 32.58
CA THR A 344 8.04 35.36 33.91
C THR A 344 8.35 36.86 34.00
N ASN A 345 8.03 37.63 32.95
CA ASN A 345 8.53 39.00 32.74
C ASN A 345 7.64 40.13 33.31
N ALA A 346 6.67 39.83 34.18
CA ALA A 346 5.88 40.84 34.91
C ALA A 346 6.17 40.83 36.42
N LYS A 347 5.81 41.92 37.11
CA LYS A 347 5.94 42.03 38.57
C LYS A 347 4.76 41.36 39.26
N ASN A 348 4.96 40.85 40.48
CA ASN A 348 3.91 40.26 41.33
C ASN A 348 3.12 39.13 40.65
N ILE A 349 3.81 38.27 39.89
CA ILE A 349 3.23 37.05 39.29
C ILE A 349 3.85 35.81 39.95
N GLY A 350 3.06 34.74 40.05
CA GLY A 350 3.45 33.43 40.57
C GLY A 350 3.39 32.33 39.50
N LYS A 351 3.30 31.07 39.96
CA LYS A 351 3.20 29.90 39.08
C LYS A 351 1.95 29.97 38.21
N ALA A 352 2.10 29.55 36.97
CA ALA A 352 1.03 29.55 36.01
C ALA A 352 0.12 28.33 36.24
N LYS A 353 -1.19 28.50 36.29
CA LYS A 353 -2.14 27.45 36.67
C LYS A 353 -3.04 27.05 35.51
N PHE A 354 -3.11 25.76 35.23
CA PHE A 354 -3.90 25.17 34.16
C PHE A 354 -5.03 24.34 34.75
N ILE A 355 -6.28 24.72 34.49
CA ILE A 355 -7.49 24.12 35.06
C ILE A 355 -8.23 23.37 33.95
N ALA A 356 -8.44 22.06 34.12
CA ALA A 356 -9.22 21.24 33.20
C ALA A 356 -9.82 20.01 33.91
N VAL A 357 -10.87 19.43 33.33
CA VAL A 357 -11.49 18.19 33.85
C VAL A 357 -10.56 17.00 33.70
N ASN A 358 -10.47 16.18 34.75
CA ASN A 358 -9.76 14.92 34.76
C ASN A 358 -10.59 13.85 34.04
N ASN A 359 -10.46 13.75 32.71
CA ASN A 359 -11.17 12.76 31.87
C ASN A 359 -10.19 12.03 30.93
N GLU A 360 -10.43 10.74 30.66
CA GLU A 360 -9.64 9.90 29.73
C GLU A 360 -9.57 10.50 28.30
N GLU A 361 -10.51 11.36 27.92
CA GLU A 361 -10.58 12.04 26.61
C GLU A 361 -9.57 13.18 26.40
N LEU A 362 -8.76 13.54 27.40
CA LEU A 362 -7.73 14.58 27.26
C LEU A 362 -6.48 14.00 26.57
N GLU A 363 -6.69 13.48 25.36
CA GLU A 363 -5.65 12.99 24.45
C GLU A 363 -5.16 14.14 23.56
N ILE A 364 -3.85 14.43 23.61
CA ILE A 364 -3.20 15.23 22.57
C ILE A 364 -2.41 14.27 21.68
N GLU A 365 -2.84 14.12 20.43
CA GLU A 365 -2.18 13.25 19.44
C GLU A 365 -1.92 11.82 19.98
N ASN A 366 -2.93 11.19 20.60
CA ASN A 366 -2.90 9.84 21.19
C ASN A 366 -1.97 9.65 22.40
N ASN A 367 -1.43 10.72 22.99
CA ASN A 367 -0.73 10.63 24.27
C ASN A 367 -1.70 10.97 25.41
N LEU A 368 -1.95 10.00 26.29
CA LEU A 368 -2.72 10.17 27.51
C LEU A 368 -1.96 11.12 28.45
N LEU A 369 -2.52 12.31 28.70
CA LEU A 369 -1.91 13.33 29.55
C LEU A 369 -2.02 13.05 31.06
N TYR A 370 -2.39 11.83 31.44
CA TYR A 370 -2.62 11.46 32.84
C TYR A 370 -1.67 10.38 33.33
N SER A 371 -0.88 10.74 34.32
CA SER A 371 -0.62 9.87 35.46
C SER A 371 -0.70 10.72 36.73
N LYS A 372 -1.38 10.20 37.76
CA LYS A 372 -1.27 10.75 39.12
C LYS A 372 0.23 10.79 39.44
N ASP A 373 0.72 11.97 39.82
CA ASP A 373 2.11 12.30 40.15
C ASP A 373 3.08 12.64 39.00
N ALA A 374 2.66 12.68 37.73
CA ALA A 374 3.52 13.23 36.67
C ALA A 374 3.51 14.76 36.68
N VAL A 375 4.70 15.36 36.81
CA VAL A 375 4.91 16.79 36.62
C VAL A 375 4.59 17.11 35.16
N TRP A 376 3.42 17.72 34.92
CA TRP A 376 2.90 18.06 33.59
C TRP A 376 3.94 18.74 32.67
N GLN A 377 4.82 19.53 33.29
CA GLN A 377 5.99 20.14 32.66
C GLN A 377 6.91 19.12 31.96
N ASP A 378 7.27 18.02 32.63
CA ASP A 378 8.18 17.00 32.09
C ASP A 378 7.55 16.26 30.90
N MET A 379 6.24 16.04 30.95
CA MET A 379 5.49 15.45 29.82
C MET A 379 5.53 16.36 28.60
N ILE A 380 5.28 17.67 28.78
CA ILE A 380 5.32 18.64 27.68
C ILE A 380 6.73 18.75 27.07
N ILE A 381 7.76 18.77 27.93
CA ILE A 381 9.17 18.76 27.50
C ILE A 381 9.44 17.49 26.68
N GLY A 382 9.07 16.32 27.22
CA GLY A 382 9.26 15.02 26.56
C GLY A 382 8.55 14.92 25.21
N MET A 383 7.31 15.40 25.11
CA MET A 383 6.54 15.41 23.86
C MET A 383 7.16 16.35 22.82
N SER A 384 7.52 17.57 23.21
CA SER A 384 8.10 18.56 22.30
C SER A 384 9.47 18.12 21.79
N GLU A 385 10.36 17.74 22.70
CA GLU A 385 11.74 17.35 22.35
C GLU A 385 11.79 15.99 21.64
N GLY A 386 10.92 15.04 22.04
CA GLY A 386 10.77 13.76 21.34
C GLY A 386 10.34 13.95 19.89
N LYS A 387 9.37 14.84 19.64
CA LYS A 387 8.90 15.14 18.28
C LYS A 387 9.96 15.87 17.46
N ASN A 388 10.65 16.86 18.02
CA ASN A 388 11.79 17.52 17.34
C ASN A 388 12.88 16.53 16.96
N LYS A 389 13.23 15.61 17.88
CA LYS A 389 14.24 14.57 17.64
C LYS A 389 13.80 13.62 16.52
N SER A 390 12.53 13.19 16.50
CA SER A 390 11.99 12.35 15.44
C SER A 390 12.05 13.05 14.07
N GLU A 391 11.68 14.32 14.00
CA GLU A 391 11.77 15.14 12.77
C GLU A 391 13.22 15.26 12.28
N GLN A 392 14.17 15.53 13.18
CA GLN A 392 15.59 15.58 12.83
C GLN A 392 16.11 14.23 12.33
N GLN A 393 15.70 13.13 12.97
CA GLN A 393 16.05 11.78 12.53
C GLN A 393 15.48 11.45 11.16
N ASN A 394 14.24 11.84 10.87
CA ASN A 394 13.62 11.66 9.56
C ASN A 394 14.33 12.47 8.48
N ARG A 395 14.68 13.74 8.75
CA ARG A 395 15.48 14.57 7.84
C ARG A 395 16.84 13.96 7.54
N ASN A 396 17.54 13.49 8.56
CA ASN A 396 18.84 12.85 8.39
C ASN A 396 18.71 11.57 7.57
N TYR A 397 17.68 10.76 7.82
CA TYR A 397 17.37 9.56 7.06
C TYR A 397 17.18 9.85 5.56
N TYR A 398 16.35 10.84 5.22
CA TYR A 398 16.07 11.16 3.82
C TYR A 398 17.26 11.78 3.07
N LYS A 399 18.20 12.43 3.78
CA LYS A 399 19.45 12.95 3.19
C LYS A 399 20.43 11.86 2.77
N GLU A 400 20.30 10.65 3.30
CA GLU A 400 21.16 9.53 2.91
C GLU A 400 20.86 9.02 1.49
N TYR A 401 19.68 9.36 0.94
CA TYR A 401 19.33 9.06 -0.44
C TYR A 401 20.06 10.00 -1.39
N VAL A 402 21.02 9.45 -2.13
CA VAL A 402 21.78 10.21 -3.14
C VAL A 402 21.08 10.11 -4.48
N VAL A 403 20.94 11.26 -5.16
CA VAL A 403 20.47 11.39 -6.55
C VAL A 403 21.68 11.36 -7.48
N GLU A 404 21.66 10.55 -8.54
CA GLU A 404 22.77 10.50 -9.51
C GLU A 404 22.74 11.66 -10.53
N ASP A 405 21.56 12.13 -10.95
CA ASP A 405 21.43 13.34 -11.77
C ASP A 405 20.32 14.27 -11.26
N GLU A 406 20.73 15.31 -10.50
CA GLU A 406 19.84 16.35 -9.95
C GLU A 406 19.05 17.10 -11.04
N ARG A 407 19.46 17.04 -12.32
CA ARG A 407 18.79 17.74 -13.43
C ARG A 407 17.59 16.98 -14.00
N ILE A 408 17.46 15.67 -13.72
CA ILE A 408 16.45 14.78 -14.33
C ILE A 408 15.26 14.55 -13.39
N LEU A 409 15.47 14.64 -12.07
CA LEU A 409 14.41 14.52 -11.08
C LEU A 409 13.63 15.84 -10.98
N GLU A 410 12.46 15.91 -11.63
CA GLU A 410 11.47 16.95 -11.35
C GLU A 410 11.05 16.87 -9.87
N ASN A 411 11.67 17.64 -8.98
CA ASN A 411 11.21 18.01 -7.63
C ASN A 411 10.29 17.00 -6.89
N VAL A 412 10.57 15.69 -6.88
CA VAL A 412 9.86 14.73 -6.03
C VAL A 412 10.61 14.61 -4.72
N PRO A 413 10.16 15.27 -3.63
CA PRO A 413 10.81 15.13 -2.34
C PRO A 413 10.70 13.69 -1.83
N VAL A 414 11.84 13.08 -1.48
CA VAL A 414 11.91 11.69 -0.98
C VAL A 414 11.00 11.48 0.24
N HIS A 415 10.92 12.47 1.14
CA HIS A 415 10.05 12.43 2.31
C HIS A 415 8.54 12.40 2.00
N ALA A 416 8.14 12.76 0.78
CA ALA A 416 6.74 12.72 0.35
C ALA A 416 6.32 11.36 -0.23
N ILE A 417 7.26 10.43 -0.42
CA ILE A 417 6.99 9.09 -0.94
C ILE A 417 6.21 8.32 0.13
N ARG A 418 4.97 7.94 -0.21
CA ARG A 418 4.05 7.20 0.65
C ARG A 418 3.42 6.01 -0.08
N PRO A 419 4.16 4.89 -0.26
CA PRO A 419 3.63 3.70 -0.92
C PRO A 419 2.49 3.07 -0.09
N ASN A 420 1.55 2.41 -0.76
CA ASN A 420 0.71 1.45 -0.06
C ASN A 420 1.58 0.26 0.38
N CYS A 421 1.27 -0.31 1.53
CA CYS A 421 2.00 -1.46 2.05
C CYS A 421 1.69 -2.70 1.20
N HIS A 422 2.44 -2.89 0.12
CA HIS A 422 2.42 -4.06 -0.74
C HIS A 422 3.86 -4.41 -1.08
N VAL A 423 4.23 -5.68 -1.04
CA VAL A 423 5.59 -6.11 -1.34
C VAL A 423 5.59 -7.51 -1.92
N LYS A 424 6.46 -7.75 -2.90
CA LYS A 424 6.84 -9.10 -3.31
C LYS A 424 8.23 -9.42 -2.78
N ILE A 425 8.39 -10.61 -2.22
CA ILE A 425 9.59 -10.99 -1.49
C ILE A 425 10.28 -12.14 -2.21
N TYR A 426 11.59 -11.98 -2.42
CA TYR A 426 12.47 -13.02 -2.93
C TYR A 426 13.61 -13.28 -1.94
N ARG A 427 14.22 -14.46 -2.02
CA ARG A 427 15.46 -14.80 -1.34
C ARG A 427 16.62 -14.70 -2.32
N SER A 428 17.68 -13.97 -1.97
CA SER A 428 18.87 -13.83 -2.81
C SER A 428 20.13 -13.65 -1.96
N MET A 429 21.23 -14.25 -2.39
CA MET A 429 22.56 -14.08 -1.77
C MET A 429 23.37 -12.94 -2.40
N SER A 430 22.88 -12.36 -3.50
CA SER A 430 23.54 -11.35 -4.32
C SER A 430 22.64 -10.14 -4.46
N PHE A 431 23.15 -8.94 -4.22
CA PHE A 431 22.42 -7.70 -4.47
C PHE A 431 23.39 -6.62 -4.93
N ASP A 432 23.22 -6.12 -6.15
CA ASP A 432 23.96 -4.97 -6.65
C ASP A 432 23.13 -3.70 -6.48
N ILE A 433 23.49 -2.91 -5.47
CA ILE A 433 22.82 -1.63 -5.22
C ILE A 433 23.07 -0.59 -6.32
N ASN A 434 24.07 -0.76 -7.18
CA ASN A 434 24.38 0.17 -8.27
C ASN A 434 23.80 -0.30 -9.62
N ALA A 435 23.05 -1.41 -9.64
CA ALA A 435 22.37 -1.87 -10.85
C ALA A 435 21.34 -0.84 -11.34
N GLU A 436 21.06 -0.87 -12.64
CA GLU A 436 20.06 -0.02 -13.28
C GLU A 436 18.68 -0.68 -13.24
N PHE A 437 17.63 0.15 -13.32
CA PHE A 437 16.29 -0.37 -13.53
C PHE A 437 16.15 -0.90 -14.97
N PRO A 438 15.35 -1.97 -15.20
CA PRO A 438 15.03 -2.44 -16.54
C PRO A 438 14.50 -1.32 -17.45
N GLU A 439 14.83 -1.36 -18.74
CA GLU A 439 14.39 -0.32 -19.70
C GLU A 439 12.87 -0.14 -19.72
N VAL A 440 12.10 -1.23 -19.53
CA VAL A 440 10.63 -1.20 -19.47
C VAL A 440 10.07 -0.30 -18.36
N CYS A 441 10.85 -0.06 -17.30
CA CYS A 441 10.44 0.76 -16.17
C CYS A 441 10.50 2.26 -16.49
N ASN A 442 11.17 2.66 -17.57
CA ASN A 442 11.35 4.06 -18.00
C ASN A 442 11.84 5.00 -16.87
N VAL A 443 12.71 4.50 -15.97
CA VAL A 443 13.25 5.29 -14.85
C VAL A 443 14.30 6.29 -15.33
N ALA A 444 15.19 5.85 -16.23
CA ALA A 444 16.39 6.60 -16.63
C ALA A 444 17.17 7.08 -15.38
N GLY A 445 17.62 8.33 -15.32
CA GLY A 445 18.38 8.87 -14.18
C GLY A 445 17.57 9.19 -12.91
N ARG A 446 16.29 8.80 -12.81
CA ARG A 446 15.42 9.12 -11.66
C ARG A 446 15.54 8.08 -10.55
N ILE A 447 16.78 7.83 -10.11
CA ILE A 447 17.13 6.80 -9.14
C ILE A 447 17.65 7.47 -7.86
N LEU A 448 17.12 7.01 -6.72
CA LEU A 448 17.56 7.39 -5.38
C LEU A 448 18.14 6.15 -4.71
N ARG A 449 19.38 6.23 -4.22
CA ARG A 449 20.06 5.10 -3.57
C ARG A 449 20.41 5.44 -2.12
N ASN A 450 20.01 4.60 -1.18
CA ASN A 450 20.53 4.59 0.19
C ASN A 450 21.45 3.37 0.38
N LYS A 451 22.76 3.62 0.40
CA LYS A 451 23.80 2.59 0.54
C LYS A 451 23.91 1.99 1.94
N GLN A 452 23.41 2.67 2.97
CA GLN A 452 23.45 2.15 4.33
C GLN A 452 22.40 1.05 4.55
N GLU A 453 21.20 1.23 3.99
CA GLU A 453 20.08 0.29 4.13
C GLU A 453 19.88 -0.66 2.93
N ASN A 454 20.73 -0.57 1.91
CA ASN A 454 20.58 -1.32 0.65
C ASN A 454 19.21 -1.10 0.00
N THR A 455 18.78 0.15 -0.09
CA THR A 455 17.49 0.55 -0.67
C THR A 455 17.68 1.38 -1.93
N VAL A 456 16.95 1.03 -2.99
CA VAL A 456 16.93 1.73 -4.27
C VAL A 456 15.49 2.11 -4.61
N VAL A 457 15.26 3.38 -4.93
CA VAL A 457 13.95 3.89 -5.36
C VAL A 457 14.06 4.42 -6.78
N GLY A 458 13.18 3.95 -7.67
CA GLY A 458 13.12 4.37 -9.06
C GLY A 458 11.77 5.02 -9.37
N ILE A 459 11.79 6.14 -10.09
CA ILE A 459 10.58 6.84 -10.56
C ILE A 459 10.50 6.74 -12.09
N GLY A 460 9.63 5.86 -12.56
CA GLY A 460 9.36 5.64 -13.98
C GLY A 460 8.34 6.61 -14.57
N LEU A 461 8.38 6.79 -15.89
CA LEU A 461 7.41 7.57 -16.66
C LEU A 461 6.67 6.70 -17.68
N GLU A 462 5.35 6.77 -17.71
CA GLU A 462 4.54 6.07 -18.70
C GLU A 462 3.45 6.96 -19.27
N TYR A 463 3.25 6.87 -20.59
CA TYR A 463 2.05 7.43 -21.21
C TYR A 463 0.92 6.41 -21.19
N VAL A 464 -0.21 6.78 -20.60
CA VAL A 464 -1.44 5.99 -20.53
C VAL A 464 -2.59 6.68 -21.26
N SER A 465 -3.56 5.89 -21.69
CA SER A 465 -4.77 6.42 -22.33
C SER A 465 -5.78 6.84 -21.26
N PRO A 466 -6.36 8.05 -21.31
CA PRO A 466 -7.40 8.46 -20.37
C PRO A 466 -8.62 7.55 -20.45
N LEU A 467 -9.23 7.22 -19.31
CA LEU A 467 -10.42 6.35 -19.24
C LEU A 467 -11.61 6.83 -20.08
N TRP A 468 -11.70 8.13 -20.35
CA TRP A 468 -12.77 8.75 -21.15
C TRP A 468 -12.45 8.84 -22.66
N MET A 469 -11.27 8.39 -23.10
CA MET A 469 -10.82 8.48 -24.49
C MET A 469 -10.86 7.10 -25.18
N GLY A 470 -11.74 6.93 -26.16
CA GLY A 470 -11.97 5.65 -26.81
C GLY A 470 -10.94 5.23 -27.87
N SER A 471 -10.08 6.15 -28.32
CA SER A 471 -9.13 5.91 -29.42
C SER A 471 -7.85 5.16 -29.01
N GLY A 472 -7.62 4.95 -27.71
CA GLY A 472 -6.43 4.26 -27.20
C GLY A 472 -5.14 5.09 -27.27
N ASP A 473 -5.23 6.35 -27.70
CA ASP A 473 -4.12 7.30 -27.70
C ASP A 473 -3.63 7.53 -26.27
N LYS A 474 -2.31 7.47 -26.07
CA LYS A 474 -1.66 7.62 -24.77
C LYS A 474 -1.24 9.07 -24.58
N VAL A 475 -2.09 9.87 -23.93
CA VAL A 475 -1.86 11.32 -23.73
C VAL A 475 -1.59 11.69 -22.27
N ASN A 476 -1.96 10.86 -21.31
CA ASN A 476 -1.69 11.12 -19.90
C ASN A 476 -0.30 10.62 -19.54
N LEU A 477 0.55 11.49 -19.02
CA LEU A 477 1.82 11.09 -18.40
C LEU A 477 1.56 10.71 -16.95
N GLU A 478 1.89 9.47 -16.57
CA GLU A 478 1.82 8.96 -15.21
C GLU A 478 3.22 8.65 -14.67
N TYR A 479 3.42 8.93 -13.39
CA TYR A 479 4.61 8.59 -12.62
C TYR A 479 4.41 7.24 -11.94
N ILE A 480 5.40 6.35 -12.06
CA ILE A 480 5.33 4.99 -11.52
C ILE A 480 6.45 4.79 -10.50
N LEU A 481 6.08 4.39 -9.29
CA LEU A 481 7.04 4.15 -8.21
C LEU A 481 7.50 2.69 -8.16
N TYR A 482 8.82 2.51 -8.05
CA TYR A 482 9.49 1.23 -7.77
C TYR A 482 10.39 1.38 -6.55
N ILE A 483 10.35 0.41 -5.63
CA ILE A 483 11.24 0.38 -4.46
C ILE A 483 11.83 -1.03 -4.35
N ILE A 484 13.14 -1.12 -4.21
CA ILE A 484 13.86 -2.38 -4.03
C ILE A 484 14.67 -2.25 -2.76
N HIS A 485 14.47 -3.15 -1.81
CA HIS A 485 15.15 -3.13 -0.51
C HIS A 485 15.71 -4.51 -0.19
N TYR A 486 17.02 -4.57 0.06
CA TYR A 486 17.71 -5.82 0.38
C TYR A 486 18.07 -5.92 1.87
N GLN A 487 17.43 -6.87 2.54
CA GLN A 487 17.67 -7.16 3.95
C GLN A 487 18.83 -8.15 4.10
N THR A 488 20.01 -7.65 4.45
CA THR A 488 21.24 -8.45 4.55
C THR A 488 21.16 -9.55 5.61
N GLN A 489 20.45 -9.34 6.73
CA GLN A 489 20.41 -10.36 7.80
C GLN A 489 19.59 -11.61 7.43
N THR A 490 18.61 -11.48 6.52
CA THR A 490 17.69 -12.57 6.15
C THR A 490 17.90 -13.04 4.72
N HIS A 491 18.76 -12.37 3.95
CA HIS A 491 18.99 -12.58 2.52
C HIS A 491 17.69 -12.43 1.71
N MET A 492 16.86 -11.44 2.05
CA MET A 492 15.58 -11.20 1.38
C MET A 492 15.58 -9.88 0.62
N VAL A 493 15.07 -9.92 -0.60
CA VAL A 493 14.85 -8.75 -1.46
C VAL A 493 13.36 -8.46 -1.48
N HIS A 494 13.01 -7.25 -1.05
CA HIS A 494 11.65 -6.74 -0.97
C HIS A 494 11.43 -5.78 -2.13
N ILE A 495 10.44 -6.07 -2.99
CA ILE A 495 10.16 -5.29 -4.20
C ILE A 495 8.75 -4.72 -4.13
N TYR A 496 8.67 -3.39 -4.14
CA TYR A 496 7.48 -2.64 -4.45
C TYR A 496 7.48 -2.29 -5.94
N SER A 497 6.34 -2.50 -6.58
CA SER A 497 6.03 -1.99 -7.90
C SER A 497 4.57 -1.58 -7.89
N GLN A 498 4.27 -0.39 -8.38
CA GLN A 498 2.89 0.07 -8.58
C GLN A 498 2.16 -0.76 -9.67
N LYS A 499 2.92 -1.41 -10.56
CA LYS A 499 2.42 -2.45 -11.48
C LYS A 499 2.64 -3.83 -10.85
N HIS A 500 1.56 -4.46 -10.37
CA HIS A 500 1.62 -5.71 -9.60
C HIS A 500 1.74 -7.00 -10.44
N SER A 501 2.32 -6.96 -11.63
CA SER A 501 2.48 -8.13 -12.52
C SER A 501 3.71 -8.98 -12.16
N GLU A 502 3.62 -10.30 -12.39
CA GLU A 502 4.70 -11.24 -12.09
C GLU A 502 5.94 -10.98 -12.95
N ALA A 503 5.78 -10.77 -14.26
CA ALA A 503 6.88 -10.38 -15.15
C ALA A 503 7.63 -9.13 -14.68
N MET A 504 6.92 -8.08 -14.24
CA MET A 504 7.57 -6.85 -13.77
C MET A 504 8.45 -7.12 -12.54
N TYR A 505 7.97 -7.93 -11.60
CA TYR A 505 8.79 -8.29 -10.43
C TYR A 505 10.01 -9.15 -10.81
N ASP A 506 9.86 -10.06 -11.77
CA ASP A 506 10.96 -10.90 -12.25
C ASP A 506 12.04 -10.08 -12.98
N GLU A 507 11.65 -9.13 -13.82
CA GLU A 507 12.57 -8.19 -14.47
C GLU A 507 13.28 -7.29 -13.46
N LEU A 508 12.57 -6.79 -12.44
CA LEU A 508 13.18 -5.99 -11.37
C LEU A 508 14.19 -6.81 -10.55
N VAL A 509 13.84 -8.01 -10.08
CA VAL A 509 14.77 -8.78 -9.24
C VAL A 509 15.98 -9.28 -10.04
N SER A 510 15.81 -9.66 -11.30
CA SER A 510 16.89 -10.15 -12.16
C SER A 510 17.91 -9.06 -12.54
N SER A 511 17.49 -7.80 -12.59
CA SER A 511 18.42 -6.67 -12.82
C SER A 511 19.33 -6.42 -11.61
N PHE A 512 18.83 -6.66 -10.40
CA PHE A 512 19.55 -6.35 -9.15
C PHE A 512 20.25 -7.56 -8.51
N CYS A 513 19.90 -8.79 -8.93
CA CYS A 513 20.35 -10.03 -8.30
C CYS A 513 20.74 -11.08 -9.35
N ASP A 514 21.92 -11.70 -9.21
CA ASP A 514 22.37 -12.80 -10.07
C ASP A 514 21.54 -14.08 -9.90
N SER A 515 21.04 -14.31 -8.69
CA SER A 515 20.22 -15.47 -8.34
C SER A 515 19.14 -15.09 -7.35
N TYR A 516 17.93 -15.60 -7.51
CA TYR A 516 16.81 -15.27 -6.63
C TYR A 516 15.78 -16.39 -6.61
N ASP A 517 15.10 -16.56 -5.48
CA ASP A 517 14.10 -17.59 -5.23
C ASP A 517 12.82 -17.00 -4.63
N PRO A 518 11.63 -17.38 -5.11
CA PRO A 518 10.38 -17.00 -4.45
C PRO A 518 10.30 -17.61 -3.04
N ILE A 519 9.61 -16.92 -2.12
CA ILE A 519 9.34 -17.43 -0.77
C ILE A 519 8.14 -18.40 -0.82
N PRO A 520 8.29 -19.67 -0.38
CA PRO A 520 7.21 -20.65 -0.41
C PRO A 520 6.11 -20.35 0.61
N LYS A 521 4.90 -20.90 0.40
CA LYS A 521 3.76 -20.67 1.32
C LYS A 521 4.05 -21.10 2.75
N SER A 522 4.77 -22.21 2.90
CA SER A 522 5.25 -22.75 4.18
C SER A 522 6.17 -21.81 4.96
N GLU A 523 6.64 -20.72 4.36
CA GLU A 523 7.40 -19.67 5.05
C GLU A 523 6.64 -18.35 5.10
N ILE A 524 5.98 -17.93 4.01
CA ILE A 524 5.35 -16.61 3.95
C ILE A 524 4.17 -16.46 4.92
N TYR A 525 3.45 -17.54 5.23
CA TYR A 525 2.33 -17.47 6.19
C TYR A 525 2.76 -16.97 7.58
N LYS A 526 4.05 -17.09 7.92
CA LYS A 526 4.63 -16.60 9.18
C LYS A 526 4.53 -15.09 9.38
N VAL A 527 4.16 -14.32 8.35
CA VAL A 527 3.84 -12.90 8.51
C VAL A 527 2.68 -12.67 9.48
N LEU A 528 1.77 -13.65 9.61
CA LEU A 528 0.71 -13.69 10.62
C LEU A 528 1.23 -14.00 12.04
N GLY A 529 2.50 -14.35 12.19
CA GLY A 529 3.10 -14.68 13.47
C GLY A 529 3.11 -13.51 14.44
N LYS A 530 2.93 -13.83 15.73
CA LYS A 530 2.90 -12.89 16.87
C LYS A 530 1.76 -11.86 16.84
N LEU A 531 0.71 -12.10 16.04
CA LEU A 531 -0.50 -11.28 16.05
C LEU A 531 -1.60 -11.96 16.88
N LYS A 532 -2.58 -11.18 17.34
CA LYS A 532 -3.71 -11.62 18.16
C LYS A 532 -5.03 -11.14 17.56
N ASN A 533 -6.16 -11.69 18.02
CA ASN A 533 -7.52 -11.24 17.66
C ASN A 533 -7.74 -11.14 16.14
N PHE A 534 -7.62 -12.26 15.45
CA PHE A 534 -7.78 -12.31 14.00
C PHE A 534 -9.25 -12.24 13.60
N GLU A 535 -9.54 -11.42 12.59
CA GLU A 535 -10.79 -11.41 11.82
C GLU A 535 -10.41 -11.62 10.35
N ILE A 536 -10.78 -12.76 9.75
CA ILE A 536 -10.34 -13.11 8.40
C ILE A 536 -11.41 -12.71 7.38
N PHE A 537 -11.18 -11.64 6.63
CA PHE A 537 -12.15 -11.13 5.66
C PHE A 537 -12.17 -11.93 4.36
N ASN A 538 -11.01 -12.41 3.94
CA ASN A 538 -10.87 -13.15 2.71
C ASN A 538 -9.91 -14.31 2.90
N SER A 539 -10.33 -15.49 2.47
CA SER A 539 -9.46 -16.65 2.39
C SER A 539 -9.68 -17.42 1.10
N GLY A 540 -8.58 -17.67 0.40
CA GLY A 540 -8.52 -18.66 -0.68
C GLY A 540 -8.13 -20.02 -0.12
N MET A 541 -8.81 -21.06 -0.59
CA MET A 541 -8.61 -22.45 -0.21
C MET A 541 -8.31 -23.28 -1.45
N LEU A 542 -7.19 -24.00 -1.41
CA LEU A 542 -6.75 -24.91 -2.48
C LEU A 542 -7.35 -26.27 -2.24
N SER A 543 -8.02 -26.85 -3.22
CA SER A 543 -8.60 -28.17 -3.04
C SER A 543 -7.51 -29.24 -3.00
N LYS A 544 -7.54 -30.07 -1.95
CA LYS A 544 -6.73 -31.28 -1.82
C LYS A 544 -7.35 -32.47 -2.52
N GLN A 545 -8.68 -32.49 -2.60
CA GLN A 545 -9.44 -33.59 -3.17
C GLN A 545 -10.26 -33.10 -4.36
N SER A 546 -10.32 -33.87 -5.42
CA SER A 546 -11.00 -33.45 -6.66
C SER A 546 -12.54 -33.59 -6.58
N GLN A 547 -13.14 -33.44 -5.40
CA GLN A 547 -14.53 -33.80 -5.02
C GLN A 547 -15.66 -32.88 -5.54
N SER A 548 -15.37 -31.84 -6.31
CA SER A 548 -16.46 -30.96 -6.79
C SER A 548 -16.19 -30.23 -8.10
N GLY A 549 -15.07 -30.50 -8.78
CA GLY A 549 -14.63 -29.64 -9.88
C GLY A 549 -14.19 -28.23 -9.42
N GLU A 550 -14.12 -27.98 -8.11
CA GLU A 550 -13.53 -26.80 -7.51
C GLU A 550 -12.04 -27.05 -7.26
N SER A 551 -11.16 -26.48 -8.09
CA SER A 551 -9.70 -26.47 -7.83
C SER A 551 -9.31 -25.42 -6.79
N TYR A 552 -10.11 -24.37 -6.68
CA TYR A 552 -9.90 -23.24 -5.79
C TYR A 552 -11.21 -22.67 -5.30
N ARG A 553 -11.32 -22.37 -4.01
CA ARG A 553 -12.47 -21.73 -3.39
C ARG A 553 -12.04 -20.42 -2.75
N ILE A 554 -12.73 -19.32 -3.06
CA ILE A 554 -12.53 -18.03 -2.40
C ILE A 554 -13.74 -17.76 -1.53
N MET A 555 -13.50 -17.48 -0.25
CA MET A 555 -14.51 -17.00 0.68
C MET A 555 -14.21 -15.55 1.01
N ALA A 556 -15.24 -14.71 0.96
CA ALA A 556 -15.16 -13.30 1.34
C ALA A 556 -16.36 -12.94 2.23
N GLY A 557 -16.12 -12.24 3.34
CA GLY A 557 -17.14 -11.90 4.34
C GLY A 557 -16.58 -11.03 5.46
N SER A 558 -17.38 -10.82 6.51
CA SER A 558 -16.93 -10.11 7.72
C SER A 558 -15.95 -10.94 8.55
N ASP A 559 -16.18 -12.24 8.65
CA ASP A 559 -15.20 -13.24 9.09
C ASP A 559 -15.52 -14.58 8.42
N VAL A 560 -14.61 -15.07 7.58
CA VAL A 560 -14.79 -16.31 6.84
C VAL A 560 -14.29 -17.52 7.62
N SER A 561 -13.53 -17.29 8.70
CA SER A 561 -12.96 -18.39 9.48
C SER A 561 -14.06 -19.23 10.12
N ASP A 562 -15.15 -18.61 10.60
CA ASP A 562 -16.29 -19.30 11.22
C ASP A 562 -16.92 -20.38 10.34
N ALA A 563 -16.83 -20.24 9.02
CA ALA A 563 -17.37 -21.20 8.06
C ALA A 563 -16.42 -22.37 7.75
N ILE A 564 -15.18 -22.33 8.24
CA ILE A 564 -14.19 -23.40 8.10
C ILE A 564 -14.39 -24.40 9.24
N ASP A 565 -14.41 -25.69 8.90
CA ASP A 565 -14.47 -26.77 9.88
C ASP A 565 -13.37 -27.82 9.62
N LYS A 566 -13.33 -28.87 10.45
CA LYS A 566 -12.32 -29.94 10.31
C LYS A 566 -12.47 -30.71 8.99
N ASP A 567 -13.68 -30.84 8.47
CA ASP A 567 -13.91 -31.52 7.20
C ASP A 567 -13.42 -30.66 6.03
N SER A 568 -13.55 -29.34 6.13
CA SER A 568 -12.91 -28.38 5.22
C SER A 568 -11.39 -28.53 5.24
N GLY A 569 -10.76 -28.73 6.40
CA GLY A 569 -9.32 -29.01 6.53
C GLY A 569 -8.85 -30.34 5.91
N ARG A 570 -9.75 -31.32 5.78
CA ARG A 570 -9.49 -32.57 5.03
C ARG A 570 -9.56 -32.34 3.53
N MET A 571 -10.52 -31.53 3.08
CA MET A 571 -10.77 -31.27 1.66
C MET A 571 -9.88 -30.18 1.05
N TYR A 572 -9.43 -29.21 1.84
CA TYR A 572 -8.72 -28.02 1.37
C TYR A 572 -7.45 -27.73 2.17
N SER A 573 -6.56 -26.95 1.56
CA SER A 573 -5.35 -26.38 2.13
C SER A 573 -5.40 -24.85 2.06
N ALA A 574 -4.65 -24.17 2.93
CA ALA A 574 -4.61 -22.71 2.95
C ALA A 574 -3.98 -22.16 1.67
N GLY A 575 -4.71 -21.27 0.98
CA GLY A 575 -4.26 -20.57 -0.22
C GLY A 575 -3.74 -19.18 0.10
N HIS A 576 -4.62 -18.18 0.02
CA HIS A 576 -4.33 -16.79 0.44
C HIS A 576 -5.19 -16.43 1.66
N ALA A 577 -4.75 -15.42 2.41
CA ALA A 577 -5.54 -14.86 3.49
C ALA A 577 -5.37 -13.34 3.53
N PHE A 578 -6.44 -12.62 3.87
CA PHE A 578 -6.43 -11.21 4.21
C PHE A 578 -7.29 -11.00 5.46
N CYS A 579 -6.69 -10.41 6.49
CA CYS A 579 -7.28 -10.34 7.82
C CYS A 579 -6.97 -9.02 8.53
N LYS A 580 -7.80 -8.68 9.51
CA LYS A 580 -7.46 -7.74 10.57
C LYS A 580 -6.91 -8.51 11.76
N ALA A 581 -5.91 -7.95 12.43
CA ALA A 581 -5.34 -8.51 13.65
C ALA A 581 -4.75 -7.39 14.52
N VAL A 582 -4.45 -7.70 15.77
CA VAL A 582 -3.80 -6.79 16.72
C VAL A 582 -2.32 -7.15 16.85
N ASP A 583 -1.45 -6.18 16.61
CA ASP A 583 -0.02 -6.23 16.91
C ASP A 583 0.24 -5.51 18.25
N ASP A 584 1.12 -6.08 19.10
CA ASP A 584 1.40 -5.51 20.43
C ASP A 584 2.07 -4.13 20.37
N ALA A 585 2.71 -3.77 19.23
CA ALA A 585 3.37 -2.48 19.05
C ALA A 585 2.52 -1.47 18.25
N GLU A 586 1.84 -1.90 17.19
CA GLU A 586 1.09 -1.00 16.29
C GLU A 586 -0.44 -0.94 16.57
N GLY A 587 -0.98 -1.85 17.39
CA GLY A 587 -2.42 -1.96 17.63
C GLY A 587 -3.14 -2.66 16.49
N ASP A 588 -4.29 -2.14 16.06
CA ASP A 588 -5.10 -2.71 14.97
C ASP A 588 -4.39 -2.58 13.62
N ILE A 589 -4.08 -3.71 12.99
CA ILE A 589 -3.47 -3.78 11.66
C ILE A 589 -4.29 -4.65 10.70
N THR A 590 -4.10 -4.44 9.40
CA THR A 590 -4.55 -5.39 8.36
C THR A 590 -3.33 -6.03 7.72
N ILE A 591 -3.43 -7.32 7.40
CA ILE A 591 -2.34 -8.04 6.74
C ILE A 591 -2.90 -9.16 5.87
N GLY A 592 -2.29 -9.35 4.70
CA GLY A 592 -2.58 -10.46 3.82
C GLY A 592 -1.34 -11.00 3.13
N TYR A 593 -1.43 -12.26 2.69
CA TYR A 593 -0.37 -12.95 1.97
C TYR A 593 -0.96 -13.87 0.89
N SER A 594 -0.15 -14.23 -0.13
CA SER A 594 -0.56 -15.14 -1.21
C SER A 594 0.56 -16.08 -1.69
N SER A 595 0.22 -17.00 -2.61
CA SER A 595 1.15 -17.94 -3.27
C SER A 595 2.30 -17.26 -4.01
N ALA A 596 2.09 -16.04 -4.51
CA ALA A 596 3.05 -15.35 -5.37
C ALA A 596 4.17 -14.65 -4.57
N SER A 597 4.44 -15.11 -3.34
CA SER A 597 5.36 -14.47 -2.41
C SER A 597 5.04 -12.99 -2.13
N LYS A 598 3.74 -12.62 -2.16
CA LYS A 598 3.26 -11.26 -1.93
C LYS A 598 2.70 -11.11 -0.52
N VAL A 599 2.95 -9.95 0.07
CA VAL A 599 2.38 -9.52 1.36
C VAL A 599 1.82 -8.11 1.18
N TRP A 600 0.64 -7.84 1.75
CA TRP A 600 0.03 -6.52 1.67
C TRP A 600 -0.74 -6.15 2.94
N SER A 601 -0.99 -4.85 3.09
CA SER A 601 -1.80 -4.22 4.13
C SER A 601 -2.54 -3.03 3.52
N SER A 602 -3.67 -2.63 4.12
CA SER A 602 -4.41 -1.43 3.70
C SER A 602 -3.73 -0.12 4.16
N ALA A 603 -2.61 -0.20 4.89
CA ALA A 603 -1.87 0.95 5.37
C ALA A 603 -1.05 1.64 4.26
N TYR A 604 -0.95 2.98 4.35
CA TYR A 604 0.02 3.79 3.63
C TYR A 604 1.05 4.30 4.63
N LYS A 605 2.33 4.01 4.40
CA LYS A 605 3.44 4.40 5.27
C LYS A 605 4.36 5.35 4.50
N ASP A 606 5.13 6.18 5.19
CA ASP A 606 6.23 6.89 4.54
C ASP A 606 7.36 5.91 4.18
N LEU A 607 8.32 6.34 3.37
CA LEU A 607 9.38 5.45 2.89
C LEU A 607 10.14 4.78 4.05
N LYS A 608 10.47 5.52 5.12
CA LYS A 608 11.19 4.97 6.28
C LYS A 608 10.37 3.88 6.98
N ASP A 609 9.12 4.18 7.30
CA ASP A 609 8.22 3.25 7.98
C ASP A 609 7.87 2.03 7.09
N TYR A 610 7.82 2.22 5.77
CA TYR A 610 7.65 1.13 4.80
C TYR A 610 8.85 0.18 4.78
N ILE A 611 10.08 0.69 4.79
CA ILE A 611 11.30 -0.13 4.87
C ILE A 611 11.34 -0.90 6.20
N GLN A 612 11.00 -0.25 7.32
CA GLN A 612 10.90 -0.93 8.62
C GLN A 612 9.83 -2.03 8.64
N TRP A 613 8.71 -1.81 7.96
CA TRP A 613 7.68 -2.83 7.78
C TRP A 613 8.21 -4.04 6.98
N CYS A 614 8.89 -3.81 5.85
CA CYS A 614 9.56 -4.86 5.07
C CYS A 614 10.57 -5.65 5.92
N ASP A 615 11.41 -4.95 6.68
CA ASP A 615 12.37 -5.56 7.60
C ASP A 615 11.70 -6.45 8.65
N GLY A 616 10.57 -6.00 9.19
CA GLY A 616 9.74 -6.75 10.13
C GLY A 616 9.17 -8.03 9.51
N LEU A 617 8.69 -7.95 8.26
CA LEU A 617 8.21 -9.12 7.51
C LEU A 617 9.32 -10.14 7.30
N GLY A 618 10.49 -9.71 6.79
CA GLY A 618 11.60 -10.62 6.53
C GLY A 618 12.09 -11.33 7.80
N LYS A 619 12.14 -10.63 8.95
CA LYS A 619 12.45 -11.24 10.26
C LYS A 619 11.42 -12.28 10.68
N LYS A 620 10.12 -12.06 10.43
CA LYS A 620 9.07 -13.05 10.73
C LYS A 620 9.20 -14.29 9.83
N ILE A 621 9.40 -14.10 8.53
CA ILE A 621 9.52 -15.20 7.55
C ILE A 621 10.76 -16.06 7.83
N ALA A 622 11.91 -15.43 8.09
CA ALA A 622 13.17 -16.13 8.36
C ALA A 622 13.19 -16.89 9.69
N ASN A 623 12.34 -16.51 10.66
CA ASN A 623 12.31 -17.14 11.96
C ASN A 623 11.70 -18.56 11.89
N LYS A 624 12.46 -19.57 12.32
CA LYS A 624 12.02 -20.99 12.31
C LYS A 624 11.17 -21.36 13.53
N ASP A 625 11.24 -20.59 14.61
CA ASP A 625 10.53 -20.85 15.86
C ASP A 625 9.10 -20.29 15.87
N ILE A 626 8.79 -19.36 14.95
CA ILE A 626 7.44 -18.82 14.81
C ILE A 626 6.51 -19.92 14.28
N LYS A 627 5.56 -20.31 15.15
CA LYS A 627 4.37 -21.07 14.77
C LYS A 627 3.19 -20.11 14.74
N VAL A 628 2.58 -19.96 13.57
CA VAL A 628 1.36 -19.17 13.44
C VAL A 628 0.22 -19.93 14.07
N LYS A 629 -0.57 -19.24 14.88
CA LYS A 629 -1.83 -19.73 15.41
C LYS A 629 -2.81 -18.57 15.42
N THR A 630 -3.83 -18.63 14.57
CA THR A 630 -4.82 -17.55 14.51
C THR A 630 -5.80 -17.64 15.68
N ASN A 631 -5.90 -18.81 16.32
CA ASN A 631 -6.97 -19.15 17.28
C ASN A 631 -8.36 -18.98 16.67
N THR A 632 -8.47 -19.13 15.35
CA THR A 632 -9.72 -19.20 14.62
C THR A 632 -9.80 -20.55 13.91
N ASN A 633 -10.96 -20.88 13.36
CA ASN A 633 -11.19 -22.09 12.60
C ASN A 633 -10.31 -22.22 11.34
N PHE A 634 -9.64 -21.14 10.92
CA PHE A 634 -8.64 -21.17 9.85
C PHE A 634 -7.46 -22.11 10.17
N ASP A 635 -7.15 -22.31 11.45
CA ASP A 635 -6.10 -23.24 11.90
C ASP A 635 -6.40 -24.72 11.52
N PHE A 636 -7.63 -25.05 11.08
CA PHE A 636 -7.95 -26.39 10.54
C PHE A 636 -7.40 -26.63 9.14
N LEU A 637 -7.08 -25.58 8.38
CA LEU A 637 -6.50 -25.70 7.04
C LEU A 637 -4.98 -25.97 7.17
N PRO A 638 -4.48 -27.12 6.68
CA PRO A 638 -3.06 -27.37 6.69
C PRO A 638 -2.37 -26.53 5.61
N GLN A 639 -1.10 -26.23 5.87
CA GLN A 639 -0.26 -25.43 4.99
C GLN A 639 0.38 -26.29 3.89
N PRO A 640 0.48 -25.80 2.64
CA PRO A 640 1.23 -26.47 1.58
C PRO A 640 2.72 -26.63 1.93
N LYS A 641 3.34 -27.71 1.45
CA LYS A 641 4.79 -27.92 1.57
C LYS A 641 5.51 -27.29 0.39
N ALA A 642 6.78 -26.92 0.56
CA ALA A 642 7.60 -26.47 -0.56
C ALA A 642 8.03 -27.67 -1.42
N LEU A 643 8.06 -27.50 -2.74
CA LEU A 643 8.60 -28.48 -3.67
C LEU A 643 10.13 -28.57 -3.49
N VAL A 644 10.61 -29.75 -3.09
CA VAL A 644 12.05 -30.02 -2.93
C VAL A 644 12.58 -30.86 -4.10
N GLU A 645 11.81 -31.88 -4.50
CA GLU A 645 12.09 -32.71 -5.68
C GLU A 645 10.77 -33.09 -6.36
N TYR A 646 10.80 -33.24 -7.68
CA TYR A 646 9.66 -33.79 -8.42
C TYR A 646 9.54 -35.31 -8.18
N PRO A 647 8.34 -35.82 -7.90
CA PRO A 647 8.09 -37.25 -7.77
C PRO A 647 8.05 -37.95 -9.14
N GLU A 648 8.64 -39.14 -9.24
CA GLU A 648 8.77 -39.89 -10.52
C GLU A 648 7.44 -40.38 -11.11
N ASP A 649 6.35 -40.36 -10.32
CA ASP A 649 5.03 -40.88 -10.67
C ASP A 649 4.04 -39.79 -11.12
N ILE A 650 4.54 -38.62 -11.56
CA ILE A 650 3.70 -37.63 -12.25
C ILE A 650 3.17 -38.25 -13.54
N PHE A 651 1.86 -38.33 -13.66
CA PHE A 651 1.21 -38.91 -14.84
C PHE A 651 0.32 -37.94 -15.62
N TYR A 652 0.03 -36.78 -15.06
CA TYR A 652 -0.86 -35.79 -15.64
C TYR A 652 -0.36 -34.37 -15.39
N ALA A 653 -0.52 -33.53 -16.41
CA ALA A 653 -0.28 -32.10 -16.35
C ALA A 653 -1.39 -31.37 -17.11
N ASP A 654 -1.87 -30.25 -16.57
CA ASP A 654 -2.88 -29.42 -17.25
C ASP A 654 -2.78 -27.96 -16.79
N PHE A 655 -3.48 -27.08 -17.49
CA PHE A 655 -3.56 -25.67 -17.16
C PHE A 655 -4.39 -25.41 -15.91
N THR A 656 -4.12 -24.28 -15.26
CA THR A 656 -4.87 -23.80 -14.09
C THR A 656 -6.30 -23.38 -14.46
N ALA A 657 -7.18 -23.31 -13.45
CA ALA A 657 -8.54 -22.83 -13.65
C ALA A 657 -8.58 -21.37 -14.14
N GLU A 658 -7.62 -20.54 -13.72
CA GLU A 658 -7.43 -19.17 -14.22
C GLU A 658 -7.18 -19.18 -15.74
N THR A 659 -6.29 -20.05 -16.22
CA THR A 659 -6.00 -20.18 -17.66
C THR A 659 -7.24 -20.60 -18.45
N TYR A 660 -8.02 -21.54 -17.93
CA TYR A 660 -9.30 -21.95 -18.55
C TYR A 660 -10.38 -20.86 -18.51
N SER A 661 -10.30 -19.92 -17.57
CA SER A 661 -11.26 -18.83 -17.43
C SER A 661 -10.93 -17.66 -18.35
N CYS A 662 -9.63 -17.38 -18.54
CA CYS A 662 -9.15 -16.37 -19.49
C CYS A 662 -9.15 -16.86 -20.95
N ASP A 663 -9.01 -18.18 -21.16
CA ASP A 663 -8.98 -18.87 -22.44
C ASP A 663 -8.11 -18.17 -23.52
N PRO A 664 -6.80 -17.99 -23.26
CA PRO A 664 -5.91 -17.22 -24.12
C PRO A 664 -5.74 -17.87 -25.50
N VAL A 665 -5.32 -17.08 -26.49
CA VAL A 665 -5.10 -17.56 -27.87
C VAL A 665 -3.62 -17.81 -28.07
N ILE A 666 -3.25 -18.93 -28.69
CA ILE A 666 -1.88 -19.16 -29.14
C ILE A 666 -1.75 -18.92 -30.63
N LYS A 667 -0.68 -18.23 -31.01
CA LYS A 667 -0.22 -18.02 -32.38
C LYS A 667 0.96 -18.92 -32.67
N TYR A 668 0.91 -19.62 -33.79
CA TYR A 668 2.02 -20.47 -34.25
C TYR A 668 2.11 -20.45 -35.78
N ARG A 669 3.28 -20.82 -36.30
CA ARG A 669 3.55 -20.81 -37.74
C ARG A 669 3.56 -22.22 -38.31
N ARG A 670 2.61 -22.53 -39.19
CA ARG A 670 2.52 -23.83 -39.89
C ARG A 670 3.21 -23.84 -41.27
N LYS A 671 3.31 -22.68 -41.93
CA LYS A 671 4.00 -22.44 -43.22
C LYS A 671 4.78 -21.12 -43.17
N GLU A 672 5.76 -20.90 -44.07
CA GLU A 672 6.68 -19.74 -44.00
C GLU A 672 6.00 -18.35 -43.99
N SER A 673 4.74 -18.21 -44.42
CA SER A 673 4.10 -16.90 -44.63
C SER A 673 2.87 -16.57 -43.77
N ASP A 674 2.20 -17.54 -43.10
CA ASP A 674 0.95 -17.28 -42.35
C ASP A 674 0.96 -17.85 -40.93
N TYR A 675 0.47 -17.04 -39.97
CA TYR A 675 0.22 -17.46 -38.59
C TYR A 675 -1.18 -18.09 -38.46
N GLU A 676 -1.24 -19.27 -37.85
CA GLU A 676 -2.50 -19.87 -37.41
C GLU A 676 -2.72 -19.54 -35.92
N CYS A 677 -3.99 -19.46 -35.53
CA CYS A 677 -4.41 -19.18 -34.16
C CYS A 677 -5.35 -20.27 -33.66
N CYS A 678 -5.17 -20.71 -32.43
CA CYS A 678 -6.15 -21.55 -31.73
C CYS A 678 -6.21 -21.19 -30.24
N ARG A 679 -7.17 -21.74 -29.49
CA ARG A 679 -7.21 -21.53 -28.03
C ARG A 679 -6.10 -22.32 -27.37
N LEU A 680 -5.44 -21.74 -26.37
CA LEU A 680 -4.44 -22.46 -25.57
C LEU A 680 -5.05 -23.71 -24.91
N THR A 681 -6.32 -23.61 -24.48
CA THR A 681 -7.05 -24.71 -23.85
C THR A 681 -7.33 -25.88 -24.82
N ASP A 682 -7.19 -25.67 -26.14
CA ASP A 682 -7.24 -26.74 -27.14
C ASP A 682 -5.94 -27.54 -27.20
N ALA A 683 -4.82 -27.00 -26.67
CA ALA A 683 -3.55 -27.69 -26.65
C ALA A 683 -3.59 -28.93 -25.73
N MET A 684 -2.89 -29.98 -26.16
CA MET A 684 -2.62 -31.13 -25.31
C MET A 684 -1.30 -30.92 -24.57
N VAL A 685 -1.31 -31.21 -23.27
CA VAL A 685 -0.12 -31.17 -22.41
C VAL A 685 0.22 -32.60 -22.03
N VAL A 686 1.43 -33.04 -22.35
CA VAL A 686 1.89 -34.40 -22.09
C VAL A 686 3.19 -34.37 -21.31
N VAL A 687 3.24 -35.06 -20.18
CA VAL A 687 4.46 -35.25 -19.41
C VAL A 687 5.35 -36.27 -20.14
N LYS A 688 6.54 -35.86 -20.57
CA LYS A 688 7.49 -36.71 -21.33
C LYS A 688 8.48 -37.41 -20.42
N ASN A 689 9.03 -36.67 -19.47
CA ASN A 689 10.02 -37.18 -18.53
C ASN A 689 9.90 -36.44 -17.20
N CYS A 690 10.19 -37.13 -16.11
CA CYS A 690 10.26 -36.56 -14.78
C CYS A 690 11.58 -36.96 -14.12
N GLU A 691 12.39 -35.97 -13.81
CA GLU A 691 13.62 -36.08 -13.03
C GLU A 691 13.42 -35.37 -11.69
N LYS A 692 14.21 -35.73 -10.67
CA LYS A 692 14.11 -35.10 -9.34
C LYS A 692 14.16 -33.56 -9.38
N THR A 693 14.92 -32.97 -10.31
CA THR A 693 15.13 -31.53 -10.39
C THR A 693 14.34 -30.82 -11.50
N LYS A 694 13.72 -31.58 -12.42
CA LYS A 694 12.99 -30.99 -13.55
C LYS A 694 11.92 -31.93 -14.11
N VAL A 695 10.86 -31.35 -14.65
CA VAL A 695 9.84 -32.07 -15.43
C VAL A 695 9.83 -31.55 -16.86
N SER A 696 9.85 -32.46 -17.83
CA SER A 696 9.77 -32.14 -19.26
C SER A 696 8.35 -32.37 -19.74
N VAL A 697 7.73 -31.32 -20.28
CA VAL A 697 6.38 -31.33 -20.83
C VAL A 697 6.38 -30.99 -22.30
N GLU A 698 5.53 -31.66 -23.08
CA GLU A 698 5.23 -31.29 -24.45
C GLU A 698 3.86 -30.63 -24.50
N VAL A 699 3.80 -29.42 -25.06
CA VAL A 699 2.55 -28.76 -25.42
C VAL A 699 2.37 -28.91 -26.93
N SER A 700 1.26 -29.49 -27.36
CA SER A 700 1.02 -29.78 -28.78
C SER A 700 -0.38 -29.35 -29.25
N VAL A 701 -0.43 -28.80 -30.46
CA VAL A 701 -1.66 -28.49 -31.21
C VAL A 701 -1.53 -29.10 -32.60
N GLY A 702 -2.38 -30.07 -32.93
CA GLY A 702 -2.29 -30.82 -34.17
C GLY A 702 -0.93 -31.49 -34.34
N GLU A 703 -0.21 -31.14 -35.41
CA GLU A 703 1.12 -31.69 -35.73
C GLU A 703 2.28 -30.85 -35.16
N ILE A 704 1.99 -29.69 -34.56
CA ILE A 704 2.99 -28.79 -34.01
C ILE A 704 3.09 -29.02 -32.52
N SER A 705 4.30 -29.27 -32.04
CA SER A 705 4.60 -29.37 -30.62
C SER A 705 5.79 -28.53 -30.22
N GLU A 706 5.78 -28.14 -28.95
CA GLU A 706 6.84 -27.42 -28.26
C GLU A 706 7.17 -28.15 -26.96
N ASN A 707 8.46 -28.43 -26.75
CA ASN A 707 8.93 -29.04 -25.51
C ASN A 707 9.38 -27.94 -24.55
N LEU A 708 8.93 -28.03 -23.30
CA LEU A 708 9.31 -27.15 -22.21
C LEU A 708 9.89 -27.96 -21.06
N GLU A 709 10.85 -27.37 -20.36
CA GLU A 709 11.38 -27.89 -19.10
C GLU A 709 10.95 -26.97 -17.95
N CYS A 710 10.45 -27.54 -16.87
CA CYS A 710 10.10 -26.83 -15.65
C CYS A 710 11.01 -27.29 -14.50
N ASP A 711 11.69 -26.35 -13.85
CA ASP A 711 12.54 -26.63 -12.70
C ASP A 711 11.75 -26.67 -11.37
N ILE A 712 12.42 -27.00 -10.26
CA ILE A 712 11.80 -27.02 -8.91
C ILE A 712 11.36 -25.62 -8.41
N LYS A 713 11.75 -24.55 -9.10
CA LYS A 713 11.37 -23.17 -8.82
C LYS A 713 10.18 -22.72 -9.67
N ALA A 714 9.55 -23.66 -10.38
CA ALA A 714 8.45 -23.44 -11.31
C ALA A 714 8.77 -22.50 -12.48
N ARG A 715 10.05 -22.39 -12.87
CA ARG A 715 10.46 -21.64 -14.05
C ARG A 715 10.40 -22.54 -15.26
N TYR A 716 9.65 -22.11 -16.27
CA TYR A 716 9.57 -22.80 -17.54
C TYR A 716 10.63 -22.26 -18.48
N ARG A 717 11.25 -23.17 -19.25
CA ARG A 717 12.13 -22.84 -20.35
C ARG A 717 11.65 -23.57 -21.59
N SER A 718 11.40 -22.82 -22.65
CA SER A 718 11.10 -23.43 -23.95
C SER A 718 12.38 -23.90 -24.65
N LEU A 719 12.32 -25.08 -25.27
CA LEU A 719 13.38 -25.62 -26.13
C LEU A 719 13.18 -25.27 -27.61
N GLY A 720 12.04 -24.67 -27.99
CA GLY A 720 11.65 -24.49 -29.39
C GLY A 720 11.04 -23.14 -29.76
N ASN A 721 10.53 -22.37 -28.81
CA ASN A 721 9.89 -21.05 -28.98
C ASN A 721 8.93 -20.99 -30.20
N ARG A 722 7.99 -21.93 -30.28
CA ARG A 722 7.08 -22.08 -31.44
C ARG A 722 5.72 -21.43 -31.22
N PHE A 723 5.29 -21.31 -29.97
CA PHE A 723 4.02 -20.72 -29.57
C PHE A 723 4.20 -19.35 -28.93
N ILE A 724 3.41 -18.39 -29.40
CA ILE A 724 3.24 -17.08 -28.78
C ILE A 724 1.83 -17.05 -28.16
N VAL A 725 1.74 -16.79 -26.87
CA VAL A 725 0.47 -16.69 -26.13
C VAL A 725 -0.01 -15.24 -26.14
N CYS A 726 -1.23 -15.03 -26.63
CA CYS A 726 -1.93 -13.75 -26.64
C CYS A 726 -2.97 -13.75 -25.53
N SER A 727 -2.71 -12.97 -24.47
CA SER A 727 -3.63 -12.76 -23.34
C SER A 727 -4.05 -11.28 -23.32
N GLY A 728 -5.26 -10.99 -23.82
CA GLY A 728 -5.73 -9.61 -23.98
C GLY A 728 -4.93 -8.85 -25.05
N LYS A 729 -4.20 -7.79 -24.66
CA LYS A 729 -3.37 -6.97 -25.55
C LYS A 729 -1.88 -7.38 -25.55
N GLU A 730 -1.47 -8.25 -24.65
CA GLU A 730 -0.07 -8.64 -24.48
C GLU A 730 0.21 -9.94 -25.25
N GLU A 731 1.37 -9.98 -25.91
CA GLU A 731 1.90 -11.16 -26.59
C GLU A 731 3.19 -11.58 -25.87
N ILE A 732 3.18 -12.78 -25.30
CA ILE A 732 4.33 -13.34 -24.55
C ILE A 732 4.64 -14.75 -25.03
N SER A 733 5.87 -15.22 -24.81
CA SER A 733 6.25 -16.60 -25.13
C SER A 733 5.57 -17.60 -24.18
N MET A 734 5.40 -18.84 -24.64
CA MET A 734 4.75 -19.89 -23.85
C MET A 734 5.43 -20.16 -22.50
N ASP A 735 6.76 -20.12 -22.45
CA ASP A 735 7.53 -20.33 -21.22
C ASP A 735 7.35 -19.18 -20.21
N LYS A 736 7.32 -17.92 -20.68
CA LYS A 736 6.95 -16.76 -19.84
C LYS A 736 5.53 -16.90 -19.31
N PHE A 737 4.56 -17.20 -20.18
CA PHE A 737 3.17 -17.41 -19.78
C PHE A 737 3.04 -18.50 -18.72
N LEU A 738 3.67 -19.66 -18.92
CA LEU A 738 3.62 -20.76 -17.95
C LEU A 738 4.42 -20.48 -16.68
N THR A 739 5.43 -19.60 -16.71
CA THR A 739 6.08 -19.15 -15.48
C THR A 739 5.16 -18.25 -14.66
N GLU A 740 4.29 -17.46 -15.31
CA GLU A 740 3.26 -16.67 -14.63
C GLU A 740 2.02 -17.49 -14.22
N GLN A 741 1.66 -18.49 -15.03
CA GLN A 741 0.51 -19.39 -14.86
C GLN A 741 0.99 -20.85 -14.96
N PRO A 742 1.62 -21.39 -13.89
CA PRO A 742 2.24 -22.71 -13.92
C PRO A 742 1.22 -23.82 -14.16
N LEU A 743 1.65 -24.92 -14.78
CA LEU A 743 0.83 -26.11 -14.93
C LEU A 743 0.56 -26.74 -13.55
N ILE A 744 -0.56 -27.46 -13.48
CA ILE A 744 -0.90 -28.34 -12.36
C ILE A 744 -0.39 -29.73 -12.71
N TYR A 745 0.48 -30.29 -11.88
CA TYR A 745 0.94 -31.67 -12.00
C TYR A 745 0.24 -32.58 -10.98
N LYS A 746 -0.13 -33.79 -11.40
CA LYS A 746 -0.71 -34.81 -10.53
C LYS A 746 0.08 -36.11 -10.55
N THR A 747 0.27 -36.66 -9.37
CA THR A 747 0.92 -37.96 -9.14
C THR A 747 -0.11 -39.07 -8.96
N VAL A 748 0.30 -40.33 -9.17
CA VAL A 748 -0.53 -41.51 -8.90
C VAL A 748 -1.04 -41.56 -7.44
N LYS A 749 -0.28 -41.00 -6.48
CA LYS A 749 -0.61 -40.97 -5.04
C LYS A 749 -1.41 -39.74 -4.59
N ASP A 750 -2.15 -39.10 -5.50
CA ASP A 750 -2.99 -37.92 -5.23
C ASP A 750 -2.24 -36.71 -4.63
N MET A 751 -0.93 -36.57 -4.90
CA MET A 751 -0.22 -35.31 -4.70
C MET A 751 -0.51 -34.37 -5.87
N THR A 752 -0.75 -33.10 -5.55
CA THR A 752 -0.92 -32.02 -6.52
C THR A 752 0.21 -31.02 -6.34
N ILE A 753 0.90 -30.70 -7.44
CA ILE A 753 1.99 -29.73 -7.49
C ILE A 753 1.54 -28.56 -8.36
N THR A 754 1.57 -27.35 -7.79
CA THR A 754 1.23 -26.12 -8.51
C THR A 754 2.27 -25.07 -8.15
N GLY A 755 3.05 -24.64 -9.15
CA GLY A 755 4.20 -23.76 -8.89
C GLY A 755 5.22 -24.45 -7.98
N ILE A 756 5.60 -23.77 -6.89
CA ILE A 756 6.56 -24.27 -5.88
C ILE A 756 5.87 -24.95 -4.68
N ASP A 757 4.55 -25.07 -4.70
CA ASP A 757 3.76 -25.64 -3.60
C ASP A 757 3.34 -27.07 -3.91
N VAL A 758 3.46 -27.95 -2.91
CA VAL A 758 3.03 -29.34 -2.94
C VAL A 758 1.94 -29.56 -1.91
N ILE A 759 0.83 -30.14 -2.38
CA ILE A 759 -0.30 -30.53 -1.55
C ILE A 759 -0.41 -32.05 -1.60
N GLU A 760 -0.34 -32.67 -0.43
CA GLU A 760 -0.55 -34.11 -0.28
C GLU A 760 -2.05 -34.37 -0.07
N GLY A 761 -2.65 -35.17 -0.96
CA GLY A 761 -3.98 -35.72 -0.80
C GLY A 761 -4.02 -36.85 0.23
N ASP A 762 -5.22 -37.17 0.70
CA ASP A 762 -5.48 -38.28 1.63
C ASP A 762 -5.77 -39.53 0.81
N PHE A 763 -4.72 -40.14 0.24
CA PHE A 763 -4.84 -41.34 -0.60
C PHE A 763 -4.95 -42.59 0.29
N GLU A 764 -6.17 -42.97 0.67
CA GLU A 764 -6.45 -44.37 1.00
C GLU A 764 -6.47 -45.16 -0.31
N SER A 765 -5.70 -46.26 -0.40
CA SER A 765 -5.58 -47.03 -1.66
C SER A 765 -6.94 -47.62 -2.06
N GLU A 766 -7.70 -46.91 -2.89
CA GLU A 766 -8.91 -47.45 -3.50
C GLU A 766 -8.48 -48.56 -4.48
N LEU A 767 -8.88 -49.80 -4.19
CA LEU A 767 -8.69 -50.92 -5.12
C LEU A 767 -9.44 -50.64 -6.42
N PHE A 768 -8.79 -50.83 -7.56
CA PHE A 768 -9.41 -50.65 -8.87
C PHE A 768 -10.63 -51.56 -9.04
N ASP A 769 -11.82 -50.98 -9.24
CA ASP A 769 -13.05 -51.74 -9.47
C ASP A 769 -13.15 -52.20 -10.93
N SER A 770 -12.82 -53.48 -11.18
CA SER A 770 -12.93 -54.09 -12.51
C SER A 770 -14.35 -54.09 -13.10
N ASN A 771 -15.39 -53.81 -12.31
CA ASN A 771 -16.78 -53.70 -12.80
C ASN A 771 -16.99 -52.47 -13.70
N ILE A 772 -16.12 -51.46 -13.66
CA ILE A 772 -16.22 -50.32 -14.58
C ILE A 772 -15.87 -50.71 -16.03
N ILE A 773 -15.26 -51.88 -16.23
CA ILE A 773 -14.91 -52.42 -17.55
C ILE A 773 -16.09 -53.21 -18.13
N GLU A 774 -16.58 -52.75 -19.26
CA GLU A 774 -17.52 -53.41 -20.13
C GLU A 774 -16.77 -54.14 -21.24
N GLY A 775 -17.00 -55.44 -21.38
CA GLY A 775 -16.38 -56.24 -22.43
C GLY A 775 -17.20 -56.15 -23.71
N ILE A 776 -16.59 -55.68 -24.79
CA ILE A 776 -17.17 -55.61 -26.13
C ILE A 776 -16.57 -56.70 -27.02
N ASP A 777 -17.41 -57.42 -27.76
CA ASP A 777 -16.97 -58.35 -28.79
C ASP A 777 -16.62 -57.59 -30.08
N TRP A 778 -15.44 -56.98 -30.11
CA TRP A 778 -14.96 -56.24 -31.27
C TRP A 778 -14.86 -57.09 -32.55
N LYS A 779 -14.74 -58.43 -32.42
CA LYS A 779 -14.69 -59.32 -33.59
C LYS A 779 -16.06 -59.45 -34.26
N HIS A 780 -17.15 -59.40 -33.48
CA HIS A 780 -18.51 -59.40 -34.02
C HIS A 780 -18.74 -58.25 -35.02
N TYR A 781 -18.07 -57.11 -34.81
CA TYR A 781 -18.16 -55.92 -35.65
C TYR A 781 -17.06 -55.84 -36.74
N ASP A 782 -16.28 -56.91 -36.94
CA ASP A 782 -15.13 -56.96 -37.86
C ASP A 782 -14.11 -55.82 -37.65
N THR A 783 -13.94 -55.41 -36.38
CA THR A 783 -13.15 -54.22 -36.02
C THR A 783 -11.65 -54.50 -36.04
N ASN A 784 -10.89 -53.65 -36.71
CA ASN A 784 -9.43 -53.68 -36.63
C ASN A 784 -8.94 -52.89 -35.39
N LEU A 785 -8.50 -53.61 -34.35
CA LEU A 785 -8.06 -53.01 -33.08
C LEU A 785 -6.83 -52.09 -33.19
N LYS A 786 -6.10 -52.12 -34.32
CA LYS A 786 -4.95 -51.24 -34.58
C LYS A 786 -5.33 -49.99 -35.37
N LEU A 787 -6.58 -49.88 -35.82
CA LEU A 787 -7.10 -48.77 -36.61
C LEU A 787 -8.12 -47.98 -35.78
N GLU A 788 -7.71 -46.80 -35.32
CA GLU A 788 -8.53 -45.90 -34.50
C GLU A 788 -9.67 -45.29 -35.31
N PHE A 789 -9.32 -44.66 -36.44
CA PHE A 789 -10.23 -44.03 -37.40
C PHE A 789 -9.70 -44.21 -38.84
N ARG A 790 -10.56 -44.05 -39.84
CA ARG A 790 -10.19 -44.13 -41.26
C ARG A 790 -9.59 -42.82 -41.75
N LYS A 791 -8.42 -42.87 -42.39
CA LYS A 791 -7.74 -41.67 -42.93
C LYS A 791 -8.35 -41.18 -44.25
N ASN A 792 -8.86 -42.11 -45.07
CA ASN A 792 -9.46 -41.85 -46.37
C ASN A 792 -10.75 -42.69 -46.53
N ASP A 793 -11.74 -42.18 -47.26
CA ASP A 793 -12.99 -42.89 -47.56
C ASP A 793 -12.81 -44.20 -48.36
N SER A 794 -11.61 -44.41 -48.93
CA SER A 794 -11.23 -45.64 -49.66
C SER A 794 -10.73 -46.78 -48.76
N ASP A 795 -10.53 -46.55 -47.46
CA ASP A 795 -10.17 -47.61 -46.51
C ASP A 795 -11.42 -48.42 -46.15
N THR A 796 -11.45 -49.69 -46.55
CA THR A 796 -12.60 -50.60 -46.37
C THR A 796 -12.60 -51.31 -45.01
N ARG A 797 -11.53 -51.16 -44.21
CA ARG A 797 -11.43 -51.77 -42.88
C ARG A 797 -12.30 -51.02 -41.89
N VAL A 798 -13.00 -51.75 -41.01
CA VAL A 798 -13.81 -51.15 -39.94
C VAL A 798 -12.87 -50.67 -38.83
N SER A 799 -12.83 -49.35 -38.60
CA SER A 799 -12.09 -48.76 -37.49
C SER A 799 -12.83 -48.89 -36.16
N ILE A 800 -12.15 -48.65 -35.04
CA ILE A 800 -12.78 -48.69 -33.71
C ILE A 800 -13.88 -47.64 -33.60
N GLN A 801 -13.66 -46.43 -34.15
CA GLN A 801 -14.68 -45.38 -34.21
C GLN A 801 -15.91 -45.80 -35.04
N ASP A 802 -15.72 -46.48 -36.18
CA ASP A 802 -16.84 -46.98 -37.00
C ASP A 802 -17.67 -48.04 -36.26
N ALA A 803 -17.00 -48.94 -35.54
CA ALA A 803 -17.65 -49.96 -34.72
C ALA A 803 -18.40 -49.34 -33.53
N LEU A 804 -17.77 -48.36 -32.86
CA LEU A 804 -18.38 -47.60 -31.78
C LEU A 804 -19.64 -46.88 -32.26
N TYR A 805 -19.61 -46.21 -33.42
CA TYR A 805 -20.79 -45.56 -33.98
C TYR A 805 -21.95 -46.54 -34.18
N LYS A 806 -21.70 -47.75 -34.71
CA LYS A 806 -22.75 -48.79 -34.85
C LYS A 806 -23.32 -49.22 -33.50
N ILE A 807 -22.48 -49.34 -32.46
CA ILE A 807 -22.92 -49.66 -31.10
C ILE A 807 -23.81 -48.55 -30.54
N LEU A 808 -23.40 -47.29 -30.70
CA LEU A 808 -24.16 -46.12 -30.23
C LEU A 808 -25.45 -45.90 -31.03
N GLU A 809 -25.43 -46.14 -32.34
CA GLU A 809 -26.61 -45.96 -33.20
C GLU A 809 -27.72 -46.96 -32.87
N ALA A 810 -27.35 -48.20 -32.55
CA ALA A 810 -28.25 -49.30 -32.17
C ALA A 810 -28.95 -49.08 -30.82
N ASP A 811 -28.41 -48.21 -29.95
CA ASP A 811 -29.04 -47.86 -28.68
C ASP A 811 -30.05 -46.72 -28.88
N GLU A 812 -31.34 -47.05 -28.73
CA GLU A 812 -32.45 -46.11 -28.95
C GLU A 812 -32.53 -45.00 -27.91
N LYS A 813 -31.84 -45.11 -26.76
CA LYS A 813 -31.89 -44.09 -25.70
C LYS A 813 -31.23 -42.77 -26.13
N PHE A 814 -30.28 -42.82 -27.06
CA PHE A 814 -29.52 -41.64 -27.47
C PHE A 814 -30.30 -40.78 -28.45
N LYS A 815 -30.70 -39.59 -27.97
CA LYS A 815 -31.40 -38.57 -28.75
C LYS A 815 -30.47 -37.88 -29.76
N TYR A 816 -29.24 -37.58 -29.35
CA TYR A 816 -28.20 -37.04 -30.22
C TYR A 816 -26.94 -37.91 -30.19
N ILE A 817 -26.32 -38.07 -31.36
CA ILE A 817 -24.96 -38.61 -31.50
C ILE A 817 -24.17 -37.61 -32.33
N ILE A 818 -23.05 -37.17 -31.78
CA ILE A 818 -22.18 -36.15 -32.35
C ILE A 818 -20.82 -36.80 -32.56
N TYR A 819 -20.26 -36.58 -33.74
CA TYR A 819 -18.89 -36.92 -34.07
C TYR A 819 -18.06 -35.65 -33.92
N ASP A 820 -17.09 -35.68 -33.01
CA ASP A 820 -16.19 -34.56 -32.78
C ASP A 820 -14.75 -35.03 -32.90
N HIS A 821 -14.15 -34.81 -34.07
CA HIS A 821 -12.82 -35.34 -34.37
C HIS A 821 -11.86 -34.23 -34.83
N GLY A 822 -10.65 -34.26 -34.27
CA GLY A 822 -9.53 -33.40 -34.64
C GLY A 822 -8.87 -32.76 -33.43
N SER A 823 -7.83 -31.95 -33.66
CA SER A 823 -7.10 -31.28 -32.57
C SER A 823 -8.06 -30.49 -31.66
N GLY A 824 -7.88 -30.64 -30.33
CA GLY A 824 -8.69 -29.95 -29.32
C GLY A 824 -10.12 -30.48 -29.13
N GLU A 825 -10.41 -31.71 -29.59
CA GLU A 825 -11.70 -32.38 -29.42
C GLU A 825 -12.14 -32.50 -27.96
N MET A 826 -13.46 -32.49 -27.77
CA MET A 826 -14.07 -32.78 -26.48
C MET A 826 -14.05 -34.29 -26.20
N ALA A 827 -14.33 -35.09 -27.23
CA ALA A 827 -14.24 -36.54 -27.27
C ALA A 827 -14.55 -37.01 -28.71
N ASP A 828 -14.07 -38.17 -29.15
CA ASP A 828 -14.30 -38.68 -30.50
C ASP A 828 -15.80 -38.79 -30.85
N TYR A 829 -16.58 -39.32 -29.90
CA TYR A 829 -18.04 -39.34 -29.98
C TYR A 829 -18.66 -38.76 -28.71
N ILE A 830 -19.77 -38.07 -28.90
CA ILE A 830 -20.54 -37.47 -27.82
C ILE A 830 -21.99 -37.88 -28.00
N THR A 831 -22.59 -38.46 -26.97
CA THR A 831 -24.03 -38.81 -26.98
C THR A 831 -24.79 -37.98 -25.97
N ILE A 832 -26.04 -37.68 -26.30
CA ILE A 832 -26.93 -36.91 -25.41
C ILE A 832 -28.27 -37.63 -25.31
N TYR A 833 -28.73 -37.83 -24.08
CA TYR A 833 -30.06 -38.35 -23.78
C TYR A 833 -30.65 -37.68 -22.55
N GLU A 834 -31.94 -37.83 -22.38
CA GLU A 834 -32.68 -37.23 -21.28
C GLU A 834 -33.35 -38.31 -20.44
N THR A 835 -33.27 -38.15 -19.12
CA THR A 835 -34.13 -38.87 -18.16
C THR A 835 -35.22 -37.93 -17.66
N ASP A 836 -36.05 -38.35 -16.71
CA ASP A 836 -37.11 -37.51 -16.14
C ASP A 836 -36.54 -36.22 -15.52
N ASN A 837 -35.36 -36.31 -14.88
CA ASN A 837 -34.77 -35.21 -14.10
C ASN A 837 -33.43 -34.70 -14.64
N GLU A 838 -32.76 -35.44 -15.52
CA GLU A 838 -31.38 -35.15 -15.94
C GLU A 838 -31.22 -35.09 -17.46
N LEU A 839 -30.30 -34.25 -17.91
CA LEU A 839 -29.77 -34.22 -19.28
C LEU A 839 -28.37 -34.83 -19.22
N VAL A 840 -28.21 -36.03 -19.75
CA VAL A 840 -26.95 -36.78 -19.69
C VAL A 840 -26.18 -36.60 -20.99
N VAL A 841 -24.91 -36.20 -20.87
CA VAL A 841 -23.97 -36.10 -21.98
C VAL A 841 -22.83 -37.09 -21.73
N GLU A 842 -22.65 -38.06 -22.62
CA GLU A 842 -21.57 -39.05 -22.53
C GLU A 842 -20.46 -38.73 -23.52
N LEU A 843 -19.21 -38.67 -23.04
CA LEU A 843 -18.00 -38.41 -23.83
C LEU A 843 -17.23 -39.71 -24.03
N TYR A 844 -16.98 -40.10 -25.28
CA TYR A 844 -16.28 -41.33 -25.64
C TYR A 844 -14.89 -41.03 -26.21
N HIS A 845 -13.84 -41.44 -25.48
CA HIS A 845 -12.44 -41.27 -25.88
C HIS A 845 -11.90 -42.58 -26.44
N VAL A 846 -11.54 -42.60 -27.72
CA VAL A 846 -11.17 -43.80 -28.46
C VAL A 846 -9.67 -43.86 -28.64
N LYS A 847 -9.08 -45.00 -28.32
CA LYS A 847 -7.68 -45.26 -28.62
C LYS A 847 -7.46 -46.66 -29.14
N LYS A 848 -6.65 -46.76 -30.20
CA LYS A 848 -6.21 -48.05 -30.73
C LYS A 848 -5.37 -48.85 -29.73
N MET A 849 -5.32 -50.15 -29.95
CA MET A 849 -4.39 -51.06 -29.28
C MET A 849 -3.00 -50.90 -29.91
N GLY A 850 -2.09 -50.21 -29.22
CA GLY A 850 -0.72 -49.99 -29.70
C GLY A 850 0.18 -51.22 -29.53
N SER A 851 -0.06 -52.02 -28.49
CA SER A 851 0.75 -53.21 -28.15
C SER A 851 0.28 -54.49 -28.84
N SER A 852 1.14 -55.51 -28.88
CA SER A 852 0.84 -56.83 -29.47
C SER A 852 -0.01 -57.73 -28.57
N SER A 853 -0.14 -57.42 -27.27
CA SER A 853 -0.86 -58.23 -26.29
C SER A 853 -1.74 -57.38 -25.37
N TYR A 854 -2.88 -57.93 -24.94
CA TYR A 854 -3.82 -57.23 -24.05
C TYR A 854 -3.20 -56.92 -22.68
N ASN A 855 -3.64 -55.80 -22.09
CA ASN A 855 -3.25 -55.26 -20.78
C ASN A 855 -1.74 -54.97 -20.65
N ASN A 856 -1.07 -54.51 -21.71
CA ASN A 856 0.39 -54.35 -21.70
C ASN A 856 0.90 -52.93 -22.02
N SER A 857 0.07 -52.06 -22.63
CA SER A 857 0.49 -50.68 -22.94
C SER A 857 0.03 -49.73 -21.85
N VAL A 858 0.95 -49.33 -20.96
CA VAL A 858 0.67 -48.28 -19.97
C VAL A 858 0.52 -46.91 -20.66
N GLY A 859 1.26 -46.68 -21.76
CA GLY A 859 1.16 -45.43 -22.54
C GLY A 859 -0.23 -45.21 -23.14
N ASP A 860 -0.83 -46.26 -23.71
CA ASP A 860 -2.19 -46.19 -24.28
C ASP A 860 -3.23 -45.84 -23.19
N VAL A 861 -3.00 -46.29 -21.95
CA VAL A 861 -3.86 -46.01 -20.79
C VAL A 861 -3.65 -44.61 -20.25
N TYR A 862 -2.40 -44.13 -20.14
CA TYR A 862 -2.10 -42.77 -19.69
C TYR A 862 -2.77 -41.73 -20.59
N GLU A 863 -2.72 -41.92 -21.91
CA GLU A 863 -3.29 -40.96 -22.88
C GLU A 863 -4.80 -40.82 -22.72
N VAL A 864 -5.55 -41.92 -22.77
CA VAL A 864 -7.02 -41.90 -22.62
C VAL A 864 -7.46 -41.50 -21.21
N SER A 865 -6.67 -41.81 -20.20
CA SER A 865 -6.91 -41.37 -18.82
C SER A 865 -6.74 -39.86 -18.69
N GLY A 866 -5.70 -39.29 -19.29
CA GLY A 866 -5.49 -37.84 -19.35
C GLY A 866 -6.62 -37.12 -20.10
N GLN A 867 -7.08 -37.68 -21.23
CA GLN A 867 -8.26 -37.16 -21.95
C GLN A 867 -9.52 -37.20 -21.08
N ALA A 868 -9.77 -38.31 -20.38
CA ALA A 868 -10.90 -38.43 -19.46
C ALA A 868 -10.85 -37.39 -18.33
N ILE A 869 -9.68 -37.17 -17.71
CA ILE A 869 -9.49 -36.16 -16.66
C ILE A 869 -9.73 -34.75 -17.22
N LYS A 870 -9.16 -34.41 -18.39
CA LYS A 870 -9.33 -33.09 -19.03
C LYS A 870 -10.80 -32.80 -19.36
N SER A 871 -11.53 -33.81 -19.81
CA SER A 871 -12.94 -33.70 -20.22
C SER A 871 -13.90 -33.28 -19.11
N VAL A 872 -13.53 -33.50 -17.84
CA VAL A 872 -14.28 -33.02 -16.68
C VAL A 872 -14.50 -31.50 -16.74
N THR A 873 -13.51 -30.75 -17.22
CA THR A 873 -13.52 -29.27 -17.30
C THR A 873 -14.63 -28.72 -18.19
N TRP A 874 -15.16 -29.51 -19.13
CA TRP A 874 -16.28 -29.10 -19.98
C TRP A 874 -17.62 -29.10 -19.24
N PHE A 875 -17.72 -29.82 -18.13
CA PHE A 875 -18.94 -29.94 -17.34
C PHE A 875 -19.06 -28.87 -16.24
N THR A 876 -18.09 -27.97 -16.07
CA THR A 876 -18.10 -26.93 -15.02
C THR A 876 -19.37 -26.08 -15.08
N THR A 877 -19.75 -25.60 -16.28
CA THR A 877 -21.02 -24.89 -16.50
C THR A 877 -21.65 -25.32 -17.81
N LYS A 878 -22.99 -25.21 -17.87
CA LYS A 878 -23.74 -25.44 -19.11
C LYS A 878 -23.31 -24.47 -20.22
N GLY A 879 -22.94 -23.23 -19.85
CA GLY A 879 -22.41 -22.23 -20.79
C GLY A 879 -21.11 -22.68 -21.43
N LYS A 880 -20.13 -23.10 -20.62
CA LYS A 880 -18.81 -23.57 -21.09
C LYS A 880 -18.91 -24.76 -22.06
N LEU A 881 -19.78 -25.72 -21.76
CA LEU A 881 -20.07 -26.85 -22.64
C LEU A 881 -20.62 -26.38 -24.00
N LEU A 882 -21.60 -25.47 -23.97
CA LEU A 882 -22.26 -24.95 -25.18
C LEU A 882 -21.31 -24.07 -26.03
N GLU A 883 -20.47 -23.27 -25.39
CA GLU A 883 -19.44 -22.47 -26.06
C GLU A 883 -18.44 -23.35 -26.79
N LYS A 884 -17.97 -24.43 -26.14
CA LYS A 884 -17.06 -25.39 -26.76
C LYS A 884 -17.72 -26.11 -27.95
N PHE A 885 -18.96 -26.59 -27.81
CA PHE A 885 -19.71 -27.16 -28.93
C PHE A 885 -19.81 -26.17 -30.09
N THR A 886 -20.14 -24.91 -29.81
CA THR A 886 -20.34 -23.88 -30.84
C THR A 886 -19.02 -23.53 -31.54
N SER A 887 -17.94 -23.38 -30.78
CA SER A 887 -16.60 -23.13 -31.31
C SER A 887 -16.17 -24.25 -32.25
N ARG A 888 -16.32 -25.51 -31.84
CA ARG A 888 -15.93 -26.68 -32.64
C ARG A 888 -16.82 -26.92 -33.85
N HIS A 889 -18.11 -26.58 -33.75
CA HIS A 889 -19.02 -26.65 -34.89
C HIS A 889 -18.67 -25.60 -35.95
N ASN A 890 -18.36 -24.36 -35.54
CA ASN A 890 -17.94 -23.30 -36.45
C ASN A 890 -16.61 -23.62 -37.15
N ALA A 891 -15.72 -24.35 -36.47
CA ALA A 891 -14.47 -24.86 -37.05
C ALA A 891 -14.67 -26.11 -37.93
N GLY A 892 -15.90 -26.66 -38.04
CA GLY A 892 -16.23 -27.81 -38.88
C GLY A 892 -15.87 -29.17 -38.28
N HIS A 893 -15.40 -29.23 -37.04
CA HIS A 893 -14.98 -30.47 -36.37
C HIS A 893 -16.12 -31.22 -35.68
N CYS A 894 -17.16 -30.49 -35.25
CA CYS A 894 -18.31 -31.05 -34.52
C CYS A 894 -19.51 -31.25 -35.45
N ILE A 895 -19.83 -32.51 -35.75
CA ILE A 895 -20.86 -32.92 -36.72
C ILE A 895 -21.93 -33.78 -36.03
N VAL A 896 -23.18 -33.36 -36.09
CA VAL A 896 -24.32 -34.16 -35.58
C VAL A 896 -24.64 -35.29 -36.57
N LYS A 897 -24.47 -36.54 -36.13
CA LYS A 897 -24.75 -37.76 -36.91
C LYS A 897 -26.20 -38.25 -36.73
N LYS A 898 -26.75 -38.13 -35.51
CA LYS A 898 -28.13 -38.53 -35.15
C LYS A 898 -28.79 -37.39 -34.35
N GLY A 899 -30.08 -37.14 -34.57
CA GLY A 899 -30.89 -36.18 -33.77
C GLY A 899 -31.22 -34.84 -34.44
N GLY A 900 -30.81 -34.59 -35.68
CA GLY A 900 -31.19 -33.37 -36.45
C GLY A 900 -30.07 -32.34 -36.59
N ASN A 901 -30.42 -31.04 -36.68
CA ASN A 901 -29.45 -29.96 -36.89
C ASN A 901 -28.86 -29.45 -35.55
N PHE A 902 -27.57 -29.11 -35.55
CA PHE A 902 -26.82 -28.50 -34.45
C PHE A 902 -27.55 -27.33 -33.77
N LYS A 903 -28.19 -26.43 -34.52
CA LYS A 903 -28.93 -25.29 -33.93
C LYS A 903 -30.08 -25.73 -33.03
N THR A 904 -30.78 -26.80 -33.40
CA THR A 904 -31.88 -27.36 -32.60
C THR A 904 -31.34 -27.99 -31.33
N MET A 905 -30.28 -28.80 -31.44
CA MET A 905 -29.59 -29.41 -30.30
C MET A 905 -29.15 -28.36 -29.27
N ILE A 906 -28.46 -27.30 -29.70
CA ILE A 906 -28.01 -26.23 -28.81
C ILE A 906 -29.18 -25.51 -28.15
N LYS A 907 -30.26 -25.24 -28.89
CA LYS A 907 -31.47 -24.60 -28.34
C LYS A 907 -32.08 -25.48 -27.26
N GLU A 908 -32.27 -26.77 -27.53
CA GLU A 908 -32.87 -27.72 -26.58
C GLU A 908 -32.03 -27.90 -25.33
N ILE A 909 -30.71 -28.07 -25.49
CA ILE A 909 -29.79 -28.09 -24.34
C ILE A 909 -29.98 -26.79 -23.57
N LYS A 910 -29.88 -25.62 -24.20
CA LYS A 910 -29.98 -24.31 -23.53
C LYS A 910 -31.31 -24.12 -22.78
N THR A 911 -32.44 -24.49 -23.37
CA THR A 911 -33.78 -24.33 -22.77
C THR A 911 -34.16 -25.41 -21.76
N SER A 912 -33.44 -26.54 -21.72
CA SER A 912 -33.72 -27.60 -20.77
C SER A 912 -33.53 -27.13 -19.32
N GLY A 913 -34.56 -27.30 -18.49
CA GLY A 913 -34.51 -27.06 -17.04
C GLY A 913 -33.93 -28.24 -16.24
N LYS A 914 -33.53 -29.33 -16.91
CA LYS A 914 -32.98 -30.54 -16.29
C LYS A 914 -31.54 -30.34 -15.84
N VAL A 915 -31.12 -31.10 -14.83
CA VAL A 915 -29.74 -31.05 -14.32
C VAL A 915 -28.80 -31.71 -15.34
N LEU A 916 -27.75 -30.99 -15.74
CA LEU A 916 -26.73 -31.52 -16.64
C LEU A 916 -25.85 -32.54 -15.89
N ARG A 917 -25.71 -33.74 -16.45
CA ARG A 917 -24.81 -34.79 -15.96
C ARG A 917 -23.85 -35.25 -17.05
N GLY A 918 -22.57 -35.37 -16.69
CA GLY A 918 -21.54 -35.94 -17.55
C GLY A 918 -21.28 -37.41 -17.24
N CYS A 919 -21.03 -38.20 -18.27
CA CYS A 919 -20.41 -39.53 -18.15
C CYS A 919 -19.21 -39.58 -19.09
N ILE A 920 -18.12 -40.20 -18.65
CA ILE A 920 -16.92 -40.34 -19.47
C ILE A 920 -16.68 -41.83 -19.74
N CYS A 921 -16.42 -42.17 -21.00
CA CYS A 921 -16.17 -43.53 -21.44
C CYS A 921 -14.82 -43.61 -22.14
N ILE A 922 -13.92 -44.44 -21.60
CA ILE A 922 -12.66 -44.80 -22.24
C ILE A 922 -12.92 -46.01 -23.14
N VAL A 923 -12.67 -45.88 -24.43
CA VAL A 923 -12.79 -46.96 -25.41
C VAL A 923 -11.39 -47.42 -25.80
N GLN A 924 -10.92 -48.46 -25.11
CA GLN A 924 -9.57 -49.00 -25.28
C GLN A 924 -9.65 -50.54 -25.41
N PRO A 925 -9.74 -51.07 -26.64
CA PRO A 925 -9.83 -52.51 -26.88
C PRO A 925 -8.64 -53.31 -26.35
N GLY A 926 -7.49 -52.67 -26.13
CA GLY A 926 -6.31 -53.28 -25.52
C GLY A 926 -6.51 -53.69 -24.05
N ILE A 927 -7.51 -53.15 -23.35
CA ILE A 927 -7.91 -53.58 -22.01
C ILE A 927 -8.85 -54.77 -22.14
N LYS A 928 -8.47 -55.94 -21.64
CA LYS A 928 -9.27 -57.16 -21.69
C LYS A 928 -9.78 -57.55 -20.31
N LYS A 929 -11.11 -57.62 -20.17
CA LYS A 929 -11.79 -57.91 -18.90
C LYS A 929 -11.45 -59.29 -18.33
N SER A 930 -11.33 -60.30 -19.19
CA SER A 930 -11.02 -61.68 -18.79
C SER A 930 -9.55 -61.96 -18.46
N LYS A 931 -8.64 -61.00 -18.61
CA LYS A 931 -7.20 -61.16 -18.35
C LYS A 931 -6.76 -60.26 -17.18
N ALA A 932 -5.82 -60.72 -16.36
CA ALA A 932 -5.25 -59.91 -15.29
C ALA A 932 -4.67 -58.59 -15.83
N ILE A 933 -4.94 -57.50 -15.13
CA ILE A 933 -4.46 -56.15 -15.46
C ILE A 933 -3.24 -55.87 -14.56
N PRO A 934 -2.08 -55.44 -15.08
CA PRO A 934 -0.92 -55.09 -14.26
C PRO A 934 -1.22 -53.96 -13.24
N ASP A 935 -0.56 -54.01 -12.08
CA ASP A 935 -0.78 -53.06 -10.97
C ASP A 935 -0.68 -51.61 -11.41
N ARG A 936 0.35 -51.25 -12.20
CA ARG A 936 0.53 -49.88 -12.71
C ARG A 936 -0.63 -49.39 -13.59
N ILE A 937 -1.28 -50.27 -14.35
CA ILE A 937 -2.47 -49.91 -15.14
C ILE A 937 -3.68 -49.75 -14.21
N GLN A 938 -3.81 -50.61 -13.21
CA GLN A 938 -4.87 -50.50 -12.21
C GLN A 938 -4.77 -49.20 -11.41
N GLU A 939 -3.57 -48.81 -10.97
CA GLU A 939 -3.32 -47.58 -10.23
C GLU A 939 -3.75 -46.33 -11.02
N VAL A 940 -3.39 -46.25 -12.32
CA VAL A 940 -3.74 -45.12 -13.18
C VAL A 940 -5.24 -45.04 -13.42
N LEU A 941 -5.87 -46.19 -13.69
CA LEU A 941 -7.31 -46.24 -13.92
C LEU A 941 -8.10 -45.95 -12.63
N ALA A 942 -7.62 -46.42 -11.48
CA ALA A 942 -8.20 -46.11 -10.18
C ALA A 942 -8.08 -44.61 -9.85
N ALA A 943 -6.91 -44.01 -10.06
CA ALA A 943 -6.71 -42.58 -9.88
C ALA A 943 -7.63 -41.76 -10.81
N THR A 944 -7.82 -42.23 -12.05
CA THR A 944 -8.70 -41.59 -13.04
C THR A 944 -10.18 -41.71 -12.64
N ASP A 945 -10.64 -42.91 -12.26
CA ASP A 945 -12.01 -43.14 -11.80
C ASP A 945 -12.33 -42.32 -10.54
N SER A 946 -11.40 -42.33 -9.58
CA SER A 946 -11.52 -41.55 -8.34
C SER A 946 -11.62 -40.06 -8.68
N TYR A 947 -10.76 -39.52 -9.56
CA TYR A 947 -10.84 -38.13 -10.00
C TYR A 947 -12.18 -37.79 -10.68
N VAL A 948 -12.62 -38.61 -11.62
CA VAL A 948 -13.83 -38.37 -12.41
C VAL A 948 -15.10 -38.44 -11.55
N LYS A 949 -15.24 -39.47 -10.69
CA LYS A 949 -16.37 -39.61 -9.76
C LYS A 949 -16.43 -38.46 -8.77
N LYS A 950 -15.26 -37.99 -8.33
CA LYS A 950 -15.13 -36.88 -7.41
C LYS A 950 -15.52 -35.56 -8.10
N ALA A 951 -15.48 -35.39 -9.42
CA ALA A 951 -15.76 -34.09 -10.05
C ALA A 951 -17.21 -33.51 -9.97
N GLY A 952 -18.12 -34.15 -9.23
CA GLY A 952 -19.45 -33.64 -8.87
C GLY A 952 -20.51 -33.65 -9.99
N LYS A 953 -20.21 -33.05 -11.15
CA LYS A 953 -21.12 -33.03 -12.32
C LYS A 953 -20.89 -34.19 -13.29
N VAL A 954 -19.73 -34.82 -13.23
CA VAL A 954 -19.43 -36.11 -13.85
C VAL A 954 -19.52 -37.16 -12.74
N ASN A 955 -20.38 -38.16 -12.89
CA ASN A 955 -20.66 -39.12 -11.81
C ASN A 955 -20.16 -40.54 -12.13
N ARG A 956 -19.66 -40.77 -13.35
CA ARG A 956 -19.32 -42.11 -13.83
C ARG A 956 -18.20 -42.09 -14.85
N LEU A 957 -17.18 -42.91 -14.60
CA LEU A 957 -16.23 -43.39 -15.61
C LEU A 957 -16.66 -44.82 -16.04
N ARG A 958 -16.57 -45.10 -17.34
CA ARG A 958 -16.74 -46.44 -17.92
C ARG A 958 -15.56 -46.77 -18.81
N ILE A 959 -15.25 -48.05 -18.96
CA ILE A 959 -14.21 -48.51 -19.87
C ILE A 959 -14.81 -49.55 -20.81
N MET A 960 -14.83 -49.31 -22.11
CA MET A 960 -15.17 -50.31 -23.13
C MET A 960 -13.89 -51.01 -23.58
N GLY A 961 -13.68 -52.21 -23.03
CA GLY A 961 -12.55 -53.08 -23.32
C GLY A 961 -12.95 -54.28 -24.20
N SER A 962 -12.03 -55.19 -24.43
CA SER A 962 -12.31 -56.51 -25.03
C SER A 962 -12.86 -57.49 -23.98
N ILE A 963 -13.78 -58.38 -24.40
CA ILE A 963 -14.28 -59.53 -23.60
C ILE A 963 -13.13 -60.49 -23.27
#